data_AF-A0A4T0X0E4-F1
#
_entry.id   AF-A0A4T0X0E4-F1
#
_cell.length_a   1.000
_cell.length_b   1.000
_cell.length_c   1.000
_cell.angle_alpha   90.00
_cell.angle_beta   90.00
_cell.angle_gamma   90.00
#
_symmetry.space_group_name_H-M   'P 1'
#
loop_
_entity.id
_entity.type
_entity.pdbx_description
1 polymer ?
#
loop_
_entity_poly.entity_id
_entity_poly.type
_entity_poly.pdbx_seq_one_letter_code
_entity_poly.pdbx_strand_id
1 'polypeptide(L)'
;MTAMHIIHRFLLALVCTTYCVSASQLHEFYFRAEYIIANPDGVFDKRVISFNGSWPLPTIEVNKGDRVKLHLTNGLDDATTSLHFHGLKMKSRNHMDGPVGVTQCPIAINETMVYDFIAEQTGTFWYHSHSGSQYSDGLRGVFIIHDKENEDNYKFDKELAWSISDWYHLTSQELVKKQLSRYNPTGAEPVPQNILFNDSRNVSIPIEYDTTYLIRIANIGIMVSQYFSIPGYEFEIIEQDGIYTKPTKADMIYLTVGQRVSILLKTKPKGEVDSNILIFTAIDESMLDVVPEDLELNSYNYLIYDEKLPNPHAPKWANDHDSFEPIDDMLVKPFYEREFLSEPDHTIEVVLHMENLGDGVNYAFFNNHTYVAPKVPTLLTVLSAPKNLLKDSRIYGSNTNSFILNSGDVIELVINNEDDNIHPMHMHGHQFQVVARSQGFDEPVHYDPGNSKLDEHPMLRDTLAVKGNGYSVMRFRANNPGVWFFHCHLDFHLEQGLALTLIEAPDLIDIELPESHKHLCEAAGMPWEGNAAGKSNNFLDLEGENLQPPPLPDGFTLKGYIALLACTLIALWGLFNIYEFGMKDVSITPQERLSTERKVTRKYIEALEELKNTSILKGESEEFINEIDNLLQQVISINKRLDQL
;
A
#
# COMPACT_ATOMS: atom_id res chain seq x y z
N MET A 1 -50.22 -32.93 61.28
CA MET A 1 -49.32 -31.86 61.77
C MET A 1 -47.95 -32.09 61.15
N THR A 2 -47.78 -31.93 59.84
CA THR A 2 -47.54 -30.67 59.08
C THR A 2 -46.36 -29.86 59.62
N ALA A 3 -45.39 -29.62 58.72
CA ALA A 3 -44.17 -28.82 58.85
C ALA A 3 -42.93 -29.51 59.46
N MET A 4 -42.43 -30.61 58.86
CA MET A 4 -41.06 -31.05 59.17
C MET A 4 -40.35 -31.87 58.09
N HIS A 5 -40.69 -31.72 56.80
CA HIS A 5 -40.04 -32.44 55.70
C HIS A 5 -39.75 -31.58 54.44
N ILE A 6 -39.82 -30.25 54.53
CA ILE A 6 -39.59 -29.32 53.40
C ILE A 6 -38.31 -28.46 53.56
N ILE A 7 -37.56 -28.61 54.67
CA ILE A 7 -36.37 -27.75 54.93
C ILE A 7 -35.03 -28.45 54.64
N HIS A 8 -35.03 -29.72 54.21
CA HIS A 8 -33.78 -30.46 53.92
C HIS A 8 -33.47 -30.64 52.43
N ARG A 9 -34.23 -30.02 51.52
CA ARG A 9 -33.93 -29.98 50.07
C ARG A 9 -33.63 -28.59 49.52
N PHE A 10 -33.69 -27.55 50.35
CA PHE A 10 -33.32 -26.17 49.96
C PHE A 10 -31.95 -25.72 50.49
N LEU A 11 -31.26 -26.55 51.28
CA LEU A 11 -29.94 -26.26 51.85
C LEU A 11 -28.80 -27.12 51.26
N LEU A 12 -29.06 -27.84 50.17
CA LEU A 12 -28.07 -28.57 49.38
C LEU A 12 -28.08 -28.15 47.89
N ALA A 13 -28.55 -26.94 47.61
CA ALA A 13 -28.41 -26.26 46.31
C ALA A 13 -27.57 -24.98 46.45
N LEU A 14 -26.65 -24.99 47.43
CA LEU A 14 -25.54 -24.04 47.54
C LEU A 14 -24.23 -24.80 47.28
N VAL A 15 -24.23 -25.62 46.22
CA VAL A 15 -22.98 -26.10 45.63
C VAL A 15 -22.46 -24.95 44.80
N CYS A 16 -21.33 -24.40 45.24
CA CYS A 16 -20.47 -23.43 44.58
C CYS A 16 -20.68 -23.33 43.05
N THR A 17 -21.58 -22.44 42.62
CA THR A 17 -21.33 -21.68 41.40
C THR A 17 -20.36 -20.57 41.79
N THR A 18 -19.09 -20.95 41.92
CA THR A 18 -18.01 -20.00 41.63
C THR A 18 -18.17 -19.64 40.17
N TYR A 19 -19.01 -18.64 39.89
CA TYR A 19 -18.74 -17.80 38.73
C TYR A 19 -17.34 -17.27 38.99
N CYS A 20 -16.35 -17.80 38.27
CA CYS A 20 -15.18 -17.00 37.95
C CYS A 20 -15.73 -15.77 37.24
N VAL A 21 -16.05 -14.74 38.00
CA VAL A 21 -15.94 -13.38 37.50
C VAL A 21 -14.45 -13.26 37.22
N SER A 22 -14.04 -13.51 35.98
CA SER A 22 -12.73 -13.05 35.53
C SER A 22 -12.76 -11.55 35.76
N ALA A 23 -12.09 -11.12 36.82
CA ALA A 23 -11.95 -9.71 37.10
C ALA A 23 -11.18 -9.13 35.92
N SER A 24 -11.85 -8.28 35.11
CA SER A 24 -11.23 -7.52 34.03
C SER A 24 -9.95 -6.88 34.57
N GLN A 25 -8.79 -7.34 34.08
CA GLN A 25 -7.50 -6.80 34.48
C GLN A 25 -7.26 -5.48 33.74
N LEU A 26 -6.76 -4.47 34.43
CA LEU A 26 -6.25 -3.26 33.80
C LEU A 26 -4.80 -3.48 33.40
N HIS A 27 -4.50 -3.32 32.11
CA HIS A 27 -3.15 -3.21 31.58
C HIS A 27 -2.90 -1.76 31.20
N GLU A 28 -1.97 -1.12 31.90
CA GLU A 28 -1.61 0.28 31.65
C GLU A 28 -0.20 0.36 31.06
N PHE A 29 -0.09 0.99 29.89
CA PHE A 29 1.16 1.13 29.14
C PHE A 29 1.54 2.60 29.01
N TYR A 30 2.83 2.90 29.10
CA TYR A 30 3.38 4.24 28.93
C TYR A 30 4.45 4.18 27.85
N PHE A 31 4.11 4.66 26.66
CA PHE A 31 4.98 4.65 25.50
C PHE A 31 5.28 6.07 25.05
N ARG A 32 6.56 6.34 24.85
CA ARG A 32 7.04 7.55 24.18
C ARG A 32 7.58 7.16 22.81
N ALA A 33 6.97 7.69 21.74
CA ALA A 33 7.45 7.49 20.38
C ALA A 33 8.71 8.32 20.14
N GLU A 34 9.83 7.69 19.81
CA GLU A 34 11.13 8.38 19.65
C GLU A 34 11.91 7.82 18.48
N TYR A 35 12.67 8.66 17.79
CA TYR A 35 13.57 8.19 16.74
C TYR A 35 14.80 7.50 17.30
N ILE A 36 15.12 6.33 16.75
CA ILE A 36 16.41 5.66 16.92
C ILE A 36 16.96 5.25 15.54
N ILE A 37 18.21 4.78 15.50
CA ILE A 37 18.77 4.17 14.30
C ILE A 37 18.67 2.65 14.44
N ALA A 38 18.15 1.98 13.41
CA ALA A 38 18.10 0.54 13.30
C ALA A 38 18.57 0.09 11.91
N ASN A 39 19.08 -1.14 11.84
CA ASN A 39 19.56 -1.76 10.61
C ASN A 39 19.10 -3.24 10.58
N PRO A 40 17.79 -3.48 10.37
CA PRO A 40 17.22 -4.82 10.49
C PRO A 40 17.60 -5.77 9.36
N ASP A 41 17.97 -5.24 8.20
CA ASP A 41 18.40 -6.02 7.04
C ASP A 41 19.92 -6.19 6.94
N GLY A 42 20.68 -5.53 7.82
CA GLY A 42 22.13 -5.61 7.89
C GLY A 42 22.87 -4.81 6.82
N VAL A 43 22.16 -4.03 6.00
CA VAL A 43 22.76 -3.29 4.87
C VAL A 43 22.61 -1.77 4.96
N PHE A 44 21.60 -1.25 5.67
CA PHE A 44 21.32 0.18 5.72
C PHE A 44 20.84 0.65 7.11
N ASP A 45 21.55 1.65 7.66
CA ASP A 45 21.14 2.33 8.89
C ASP A 45 19.97 3.29 8.58
N LYS A 46 18.78 2.95 9.06
CA LYS A 46 17.55 3.76 8.91
C LYS A 46 17.15 4.39 10.23
N ARG A 47 16.62 5.61 10.17
CA ARG A 47 15.90 6.23 11.29
C ARG A 47 14.52 5.57 11.43
N VAL A 48 14.30 4.88 12.54
CA VAL A 48 13.04 4.20 12.88
C VAL A 48 12.40 4.78 14.12
N ILE A 49 11.11 4.54 14.31
CA ILE A 49 10.33 4.99 15.46
C ILE A 49 10.22 3.85 16.47
N SER A 50 10.68 4.13 17.68
CA SER A 50 10.74 3.22 18.82
C SER A 50 9.70 3.60 19.88
N PHE A 51 9.41 2.68 20.81
CA PHE A 51 8.77 3.01 22.08
C PHE A 51 9.81 2.99 23.19
N ASN A 52 9.98 4.12 23.88
CA ASN A 52 10.93 4.28 24.98
C ASN A 52 12.36 3.85 24.60
N GLY A 53 12.80 4.21 23.39
CA GLY A 53 14.12 3.85 22.84
C GLY A 53 14.29 2.38 22.42
N SER A 54 13.24 1.57 22.47
CA SER A 54 13.28 0.15 22.08
C SER A 54 12.56 -0.09 20.75
N TRP A 55 13.25 -0.78 19.84
CA TRP A 55 12.72 -1.28 18.58
C TRP A 55 13.31 -2.66 18.31
N PRO A 56 12.55 -3.65 17.79
CA PRO A 56 11.13 -3.59 17.37
C PRO A 56 10.16 -3.27 18.51
N LEU A 57 8.94 -2.83 18.18
CA LEU A 57 7.93 -2.51 19.19
C LEU A 57 7.40 -3.78 19.87
N PRO A 58 6.98 -3.72 21.14
CA PRO A 58 6.58 -4.91 21.88
C PRO A 58 5.28 -5.51 21.34
N THR A 59 5.17 -6.83 21.36
CA THR A 59 3.86 -7.50 21.28
C THR A 59 3.06 -7.14 22.53
N ILE A 60 1.85 -6.63 22.36
CA ILE A 60 0.92 -6.38 23.47
C ILE A 60 0.02 -7.59 23.62
N GLU A 61 0.03 -8.22 24.78
CA GLU A 61 -0.77 -9.42 25.08
C GLU A 61 -1.71 -9.15 26.25
N VAL A 62 -3.00 -9.39 26.06
CA VAL A 62 -4.05 -9.22 27.07
C VAL A 62 -5.06 -10.35 26.98
N ASN A 63 -5.94 -10.51 27.97
CA ASN A 63 -7.04 -11.48 27.90
C ASN A 63 -8.33 -10.80 27.46
N LYS A 64 -9.22 -11.58 26.85
CA LYS A 64 -10.58 -11.13 26.53
C LYS A 64 -11.29 -10.61 27.78
N GLY A 65 -11.82 -9.39 27.68
CA GLY A 65 -12.48 -8.67 28.75
C GLY A 65 -11.56 -7.78 29.58
N ASP A 66 -10.25 -7.83 29.38
CA ASP A 66 -9.31 -6.90 30.03
C ASP A 66 -9.49 -5.47 29.50
N ARG A 67 -9.15 -4.49 30.35
CA ARG A 67 -9.10 -3.08 29.98
C ARG A 67 -7.68 -2.70 29.61
N VAL A 68 -7.51 -2.08 28.45
CA VAL A 68 -6.24 -1.56 27.96
C VAL A 68 -6.26 -0.05 28.07
N LYS A 69 -5.24 0.50 28.72
CA LYS A 69 -5.03 1.94 28.85
C LYS A 69 -3.61 2.30 28.42
N LEU A 70 -3.45 2.77 27.19
CA LEU A 70 -2.16 3.07 26.59
C LEU A 70 -1.97 4.58 26.48
N HIS A 71 -0.97 5.10 27.19
CA HIS A 71 -0.54 6.49 27.11
C HIS A 71 0.55 6.59 26.04
N LEU A 72 0.24 7.22 24.92
CA LEU A 72 1.19 7.47 23.83
C LEU A 72 1.61 8.94 23.85
N THR A 73 2.85 9.21 24.25
CA THR A 73 3.47 10.52 24.15
C THR A 73 4.24 10.62 22.83
N ASN A 74 3.96 11.64 22.03
CA ASN A 74 4.74 11.92 20.83
C ASN A 74 6.09 12.57 21.20
N GLY A 75 7.18 11.82 21.12
CA GLY A 75 8.54 12.34 21.31
C GLY A 75 9.32 12.59 20.02
N LEU A 76 8.66 12.50 18.86
CA LEU A 76 9.26 12.82 17.56
C LEU A 76 9.49 14.33 17.47
N ASP A 77 10.57 14.74 16.80
CA ASP A 77 11.00 16.14 16.72
C ASP A 77 10.53 16.87 15.47
N ASP A 78 10.04 16.14 14.46
CA ASP A 78 9.65 16.68 13.15
C ASP A 78 8.26 16.20 12.65
N ALA A 79 7.54 15.38 13.42
CA ALA A 79 6.29 14.75 12.96
C ALA A 79 5.22 14.65 14.06
N THR A 80 3.95 14.66 13.63
CA THR A 80 2.83 14.23 14.48
C THR A 80 2.67 12.71 14.44
N THR A 81 1.87 12.12 15.33
CA THR A 81 1.64 10.67 15.34
C THR A 81 0.20 10.32 15.74
N SER A 82 -0.21 9.08 15.51
CA SER A 82 -1.43 8.47 16.05
C SER A 82 -1.20 6.97 16.20
N LEU A 83 -2.18 6.25 16.74
CA LEU A 83 -2.09 4.80 16.90
C LEU A 83 -3.45 4.17 16.61
N HIS A 84 -3.50 3.32 15.60
CA HIS A 84 -4.64 2.49 15.29
C HIS A 84 -4.41 1.07 15.82
N PHE A 85 -5.47 0.42 16.31
CA PHE A 85 -5.46 -0.97 16.74
C PHE A 85 -6.24 -1.80 15.72
N HIS A 86 -5.52 -2.25 14.70
CA HIS A 86 -6.05 -2.90 13.52
C HIS A 86 -6.94 -4.10 13.86
N GLY A 87 -8.15 -4.10 13.33
CA GLY A 87 -9.14 -5.17 13.47
C GLY A 87 -9.94 -5.12 14.78
N LEU A 88 -9.61 -4.23 15.72
CA LEU A 88 -10.45 -3.99 16.89
C LEU A 88 -11.68 -3.17 16.51
N LYS A 89 -12.85 -3.65 16.91
CA LYS A 89 -14.15 -3.02 16.61
C LYS A 89 -14.38 -1.72 17.35
N MET A 90 -13.59 -1.43 18.38
CA MET A 90 -13.73 -0.22 19.21
C MET A 90 -15.18 0.06 19.63
N LYS A 91 -15.90 -0.99 20.02
CA LYS A 91 -17.34 -0.93 20.26
C LYS A 91 -17.68 0.13 21.31
N SER A 92 -18.55 1.07 20.93
CA SER A 92 -18.92 2.23 21.76
C SER A 92 -17.75 3.14 22.19
N ARG A 93 -16.58 2.99 21.55
CA ARG A 93 -15.33 3.72 21.84
C ARG A 93 -14.64 4.18 20.55
N ASN A 94 -15.42 4.59 19.55
CA ASN A 94 -14.91 5.02 18.24
C ASN A 94 -13.85 6.14 18.32
N HIS A 95 -13.87 7.00 19.34
CA HIS A 95 -12.83 8.01 19.60
C HIS A 95 -11.46 7.45 20.04
N MET A 96 -11.33 6.13 20.19
CA MET A 96 -10.07 5.42 20.48
C MET A 96 -9.52 4.66 19.27
N ASP A 97 -10.13 4.83 18.09
CA ASP A 97 -9.78 4.06 16.89
C ASP A 97 -8.44 4.50 16.26
N GLY A 98 -8.04 5.77 16.34
CA GLY A 98 -6.70 6.19 15.91
C GLY A 98 -6.47 6.82 14.52
N PRO A 99 -7.38 6.76 13.51
CA PRO A 99 -7.13 7.40 12.22
C PRO A 99 -7.26 8.94 12.30
N VAL A 100 -6.18 9.64 11.90
CA VAL A 100 -6.11 11.11 11.87
C VAL A 100 -7.09 11.66 10.84
N GLY A 101 -7.86 12.68 11.23
CA GLY A 101 -8.88 13.30 10.36
C GLY A 101 -10.18 12.49 10.26
N VAL A 102 -10.25 11.31 10.87
CA VAL A 102 -11.48 10.50 10.95
C VAL A 102 -12.01 10.52 12.39
N THR A 103 -11.32 9.89 13.34
CA THR A 103 -11.79 9.76 14.73
C THR A 103 -11.08 10.70 15.70
N GLN A 104 -9.91 11.22 15.34
CA GLN A 104 -9.14 12.14 16.17
C GLN A 104 -8.28 13.13 15.37
N CYS A 105 -7.83 14.18 16.05
CA CYS A 105 -6.72 15.01 15.62
C CYS A 105 -5.38 14.29 15.84
N PRO A 106 -4.31 14.67 15.13
CA PRO A 106 -3.00 14.05 15.31
C PRO A 106 -2.39 14.45 16.66
N ILE A 107 -1.56 13.57 17.24
CA ILE A 107 -0.84 13.83 18.48
C ILE A 107 0.36 14.73 18.15
N ALA A 108 0.27 16.00 18.52
CA ALA A 108 1.33 16.98 18.31
C ALA A 108 2.61 16.65 19.12
N ILE A 109 3.72 17.27 18.76
CA ILE A 109 5.02 17.04 19.41
C ILE A 109 4.93 17.34 20.91
N ASN A 110 5.41 16.42 21.74
CA ASN A 110 5.35 16.39 23.21
C ASN A 110 3.95 16.26 23.83
N GLU A 111 2.90 16.12 23.03
CA GLU A 111 1.56 15.81 23.53
C GLU A 111 1.37 14.33 23.82
N THR A 112 0.37 14.01 24.64
CA THR A 112 0.04 12.64 25.04
C THR A 112 -1.42 12.32 24.80
N MET A 113 -1.68 11.23 24.09
CA MET A 113 -3.02 10.65 23.93
C MET A 113 -3.16 9.41 24.81
N VAL A 114 -4.35 9.22 25.39
CA VAL A 114 -4.67 8.04 26.18
C VAL A 114 -5.72 7.21 25.45
N TYR A 115 -5.31 6.07 24.91
CA TYR A 115 -6.21 5.08 24.33
C TYR A 115 -6.74 4.18 25.43
N ASP A 116 -8.06 4.18 25.66
CA ASP A 116 -8.70 3.48 26.79
C ASP A 116 -9.93 2.69 26.33
N PHE A 117 -9.77 1.38 26.21
CA PHE A 117 -10.79 0.47 25.70
C PHE A 117 -10.78 -0.90 26.37
N ILE A 118 -11.83 -1.68 26.11
CA ILE A 118 -11.97 -3.06 26.58
C ILE A 118 -11.64 -3.99 25.42
N ALA A 119 -10.79 -4.99 25.66
CA ALA A 119 -10.46 -6.03 24.71
C ALA A 119 -11.62 -7.05 24.59
N GLU A 120 -12.69 -6.70 23.88
CA GLU A 120 -13.89 -7.54 23.77
C GLU A 120 -13.75 -8.69 22.75
N GLN A 121 -12.85 -8.52 21.77
CA GLN A 121 -12.51 -9.52 20.76
C GLN A 121 -11.49 -10.53 21.28
N THR A 122 -11.06 -11.42 20.40
CA THR A 122 -10.06 -12.45 20.68
C THR A 122 -9.24 -12.74 19.42
N GLY A 123 -8.05 -13.29 19.58
CA GLY A 123 -7.17 -13.69 18.49
C GLY A 123 -6.08 -12.68 18.21
N THR A 124 -5.60 -12.67 16.96
CA THR A 124 -4.41 -11.95 16.52
C THR A 124 -4.76 -10.66 15.79
N PHE A 125 -4.26 -9.57 16.34
CA PHE A 125 -4.37 -8.20 15.84
C PHE A 125 -2.97 -7.59 15.77
N TRP A 126 -2.92 -6.32 15.43
CA TRP A 126 -1.70 -5.52 15.45
C TRP A 126 -2.07 -4.06 15.66
N TYR A 127 -1.08 -3.24 15.96
CA TYR A 127 -1.25 -1.80 16.09
C TYR A 127 -0.19 -1.11 15.24
N HIS A 128 -0.54 0.04 14.67
CA HIS A 128 0.37 0.82 13.84
C HIS A 128 0.00 2.30 13.85
N SER A 129 0.94 3.15 13.46
CA SER A 129 0.64 4.56 13.23
C SER A 129 -0.36 4.72 12.11
N HIS A 130 -1.28 5.67 12.26
CA HIS A 130 -2.22 6.08 11.23
C HIS A 130 -2.05 7.59 10.89
N SER A 131 -0.83 8.10 11.10
CA SER A 131 -0.36 9.43 10.70
C SER A 131 0.45 9.33 9.40
N GLY A 132 -0.26 9.33 8.27
CA GLY A 132 0.30 9.00 6.96
C GLY A 132 1.06 7.67 6.97
N SER A 133 2.10 7.54 6.15
CA SER A 133 2.90 6.31 6.07
C SER A 133 3.89 6.05 7.20
N GLN A 134 3.71 6.67 8.36
CA GLN A 134 4.68 6.66 9.46
C GLN A 134 5.00 5.25 9.99
N TYR A 135 4.09 4.28 9.86
CA TYR A 135 4.37 2.93 10.32
C TYR A 135 5.40 2.18 9.45
N SER A 136 5.71 2.67 8.24
CA SER A 136 6.88 2.26 7.44
C SER A 136 8.22 2.61 8.06
N ASP A 137 8.23 3.57 8.98
CA ASP A 137 9.39 3.90 9.81
C ASP A 137 9.40 3.09 11.11
N GLY A 138 8.61 2.02 11.22
CA GLY A 138 8.69 1.04 12.31
C GLY A 138 7.74 1.25 13.47
N LEU A 139 6.82 2.24 13.41
CA LEU A 139 5.76 2.41 14.41
C LEU A 139 4.63 1.40 14.20
N ARG A 140 4.93 0.11 14.43
CA ARG A 140 4.02 -1.04 14.27
C ARG A 140 4.40 -2.18 15.22
N GLY A 141 3.43 -2.96 15.68
CA GLY A 141 3.65 -4.12 16.54
C GLY A 141 2.43 -5.04 16.64
N VAL A 142 2.62 -6.29 17.07
CA VAL A 142 1.55 -7.28 17.18
C VAL A 142 0.71 -7.06 18.45
N PHE A 143 -0.58 -7.37 18.39
CA PHE A 143 -1.51 -7.26 19.51
C PHE A 143 -2.32 -8.55 19.64
N ILE A 144 -2.22 -9.26 20.76
CA ILE A 144 -2.88 -10.55 20.97
C ILE A 144 -3.91 -10.40 22.08
N ILE A 145 -5.12 -10.88 21.82
CA ILE A 145 -6.15 -11.02 22.83
C ILE A 145 -6.44 -12.50 23.04
N HIS A 146 -5.98 -13.05 24.17
CA HIS A 146 -6.19 -14.45 24.51
C HIS A 146 -7.64 -14.71 24.92
N ASP A 147 -8.20 -15.81 24.41
CA ASP A 147 -9.46 -16.39 24.88
C ASP A 147 -9.26 -17.87 25.11
N LYS A 148 -8.93 -18.21 26.35
CA LYS A 148 -8.64 -19.57 26.77
C LYS A 148 -9.76 -20.56 26.41
N GLU A 149 -11.03 -20.12 26.43
CA GLU A 149 -12.15 -20.99 26.06
C GLU A 149 -12.10 -21.39 24.59
N ASN A 150 -11.73 -20.46 23.70
CA ASN A 150 -11.56 -20.76 22.28
C ASN A 150 -10.27 -21.54 22.03
N GLU A 151 -9.17 -21.10 22.66
CA GLU A 151 -7.85 -21.71 22.52
C GLU A 151 -7.84 -23.16 22.99
N ASP A 152 -8.58 -23.51 24.05
CA ASP A 152 -8.73 -24.89 24.55
C ASP A 152 -9.40 -25.85 23.53
N ASN A 153 -10.07 -25.33 22.49
CA ASN A 153 -10.56 -26.16 21.37
C ASN A 153 -9.43 -26.66 20.47
N TYR A 154 -8.25 -26.04 20.56
CA TYR A 154 -7.06 -26.36 19.78
C TYR A 154 -6.00 -26.94 20.71
N LYS A 155 -5.39 -28.05 20.31
CA LYS A 155 -4.36 -28.71 21.13
C LYS A 155 -2.98 -28.21 20.73
N PHE A 156 -2.43 -27.29 21.50
CA PHE A 156 -1.06 -26.83 21.36
C PHE A 156 -0.33 -26.78 22.70
N ASP A 157 0.99 -26.88 22.66
CA ASP A 157 1.86 -26.92 23.82
C ASP A 157 2.54 -25.55 24.06
N LYS A 158 2.81 -24.82 22.98
CA LYS A 158 3.54 -23.55 22.98
C LYS A 158 2.97 -22.59 21.95
N GLU A 159 3.27 -21.32 22.14
CA GLU A 159 2.80 -20.23 21.28
C GLU A 159 3.97 -19.37 20.81
N LEU A 160 3.88 -18.89 19.58
CA LEU A 160 4.81 -17.96 18.95
C LEU A 160 4.03 -16.91 18.17
N ALA A 161 4.55 -15.68 18.14
CA ALA A 161 4.00 -14.59 17.34
C ALA A 161 5.07 -14.05 16.40
N TRP A 162 4.74 -13.99 15.11
CA TRP A 162 5.64 -13.59 14.04
C TRP A 162 5.05 -12.46 13.21
N SER A 163 5.94 -11.58 12.74
CA SER A 163 5.62 -10.56 11.76
C SER A 163 6.39 -10.80 10.46
N ILE A 164 5.74 -10.54 9.34
CA ILE A 164 6.37 -10.43 8.03
C ILE A 164 6.09 -9.03 7.49
N SER A 165 7.06 -8.45 6.79
CA SER A 165 6.91 -7.11 6.20
C SER A 165 7.87 -6.88 5.06
N ASP A 166 7.55 -5.94 4.19
CA ASP A 166 8.54 -5.28 3.34
C ASP A 166 9.35 -4.24 4.14
N TRP A 167 10.47 -3.86 3.55
CA TRP A 167 11.40 -2.91 4.15
C TRP A 167 11.96 -1.92 3.14
N TYR A 168 11.93 -0.66 3.53
CA TYR A 168 12.41 0.47 2.76
C TYR A 168 13.53 1.17 3.50
N HIS A 169 14.57 1.59 2.77
CA HIS A 169 15.69 2.36 3.33
C HIS A 169 15.37 3.84 3.49
N LEU A 170 14.43 4.36 2.71
CA LEU A 170 13.97 5.74 2.80
C LEU A 170 12.92 5.89 3.91
N THR A 171 12.82 7.11 4.43
CA THR A 171 11.77 7.46 5.40
C THR A 171 10.40 7.50 4.74
N SER A 172 9.34 7.30 5.53
CA SER A 172 7.94 7.44 5.10
C SER A 172 7.70 8.72 4.28
N GLN A 173 8.15 9.86 4.78
CA GLN A 173 7.99 11.17 4.12
C GLN A 173 8.68 11.24 2.76
N GLU A 174 9.86 10.63 2.62
CA GLU A 174 10.59 10.59 1.35
C GLU A 174 9.91 9.66 0.34
N LEU A 175 9.37 8.53 0.81
CA LEU A 175 8.63 7.59 -0.02
C LEU A 175 7.34 8.23 -0.55
N VAL A 176 6.52 8.82 0.32
CA VAL A 176 5.27 9.50 -0.07
C VAL A 176 5.55 10.65 -1.04
N LYS A 177 6.61 11.44 -0.80
CA LYS A 177 7.00 12.52 -1.72
C LYS A 177 7.43 12.01 -3.10
N LYS A 178 8.04 10.82 -3.18
CA LYS A 178 8.37 10.19 -4.46
C LYS A 178 7.13 9.66 -5.16
N GLN A 179 6.21 9.06 -4.40
CA GLN A 179 4.96 8.51 -4.91
C GLN A 179 4.06 9.63 -5.47
N LEU A 180 3.75 10.62 -4.64
CA LEU A 180 2.88 11.75 -4.97
C LEU A 180 3.66 12.85 -5.72
N SER A 181 4.10 12.52 -6.94
CA SER A 181 4.94 13.38 -7.75
C SER A 181 4.49 13.41 -9.20
N ARG A 182 4.51 14.60 -9.81
CA ARG A 182 4.29 14.78 -11.26
C ARG A 182 5.33 14.07 -12.14
N TYR A 183 6.44 13.67 -11.54
CA TYR A 183 7.50 12.91 -12.20
C TYR A 183 7.30 11.39 -12.07
N ASN A 184 6.23 10.97 -11.40
CA ASN A 184 5.74 9.60 -11.32
C ASN A 184 4.29 9.51 -11.88
N PRO A 185 4.05 9.87 -13.16
CA PRO A 185 2.70 9.96 -13.71
C PRO A 185 2.02 8.60 -13.91
N THR A 186 2.77 7.49 -13.78
CA THR A 186 2.20 6.14 -13.77
C THR A 186 1.57 5.81 -12.43
N GLY A 187 1.92 6.53 -11.35
CA GLY A 187 1.57 6.14 -9.99
C GLY A 187 2.39 4.96 -9.47
N ALA A 188 3.51 4.64 -10.13
CA ALA A 188 4.31 3.45 -9.82
C ALA A 188 4.80 3.46 -8.36
N GLU A 189 4.48 2.43 -7.60
CA GLU A 189 4.77 2.39 -6.18
C GLU A 189 6.28 2.25 -5.92
N PRO A 190 6.81 2.83 -4.83
CA PRO A 190 8.18 2.57 -4.43
C PRO A 190 8.41 1.07 -4.18
N VAL A 191 9.40 0.51 -4.87
CA VAL A 191 9.83 -0.89 -4.67
C VAL A 191 10.61 -1.01 -3.35
N PRO A 192 10.29 -1.99 -2.48
CA PRO A 192 11.03 -2.24 -1.25
C PRO A 192 12.44 -2.77 -1.54
N GLN A 193 13.37 -2.55 -0.61
CA GLN A 193 14.74 -3.05 -0.73
C GLN A 193 14.90 -4.46 -0.16
N ASN A 194 13.99 -4.87 0.73
CA ASN A 194 14.01 -6.20 1.32
C ASN A 194 12.65 -6.61 1.88
N ILE A 195 12.59 -7.86 2.36
CA ILE A 195 11.56 -8.32 3.29
C ILE A 195 12.18 -8.76 4.61
N LEU A 196 11.44 -8.50 5.68
CA LEU A 196 11.82 -8.83 7.04
C LEU A 196 10.89 -9.89 7.62
N PHE A 197 11.47 -10.71 8.49
CA PHE A 197 10.79 -11.66 9.35
C PHE A 197 11.15 -11.28 10.79
N ASN A 198 10.15 -10.98 11.64
CA ASN A 198 10.35 -10.43 12.98
C ASN A 198 11.31 -9.23 13.00
N ASP A 199 11.11 -8.30 12.06
CA ASP A 199 11.93 -7.09 11.92
C ASP A 199 13.44 -7.38 11.84
N SER A 200 13.81 -8.51 11.22
CA SER A 200 15.18 -8.93 10.97
C SER A 200 15.25 -9.80 9.70
N ARG A 201 16.46 -10.19 9.29
CA ARG A 201 16.70 -11.24 8.29
C ARG A 201 17.39 -12.46 8.90
N ASN A 202 17.25 -13.61 8.23
CA ASN A 202 17.91 -14.88 8.58
C ASN A 202 17.69 -15.31 10.05
N VAL A 203 16.47 -15.11 10.54
CA VAL A 203 16.11 -15.36 11.94
C VAL A 203 16.16 -16.85 12.25
N SER A 204 16.70 -17.19 13.41
CA SER A 204 16.76 -18.56 13.93
C SER A 204 16.02 -18.65 15.26
N ILE A 205 14.96 -19.46 15.33
CA ILE A 205 14.09 -19.59 16.49
C ILE A 205 14.24 -21.00 17.08
N PRO A 206 14.71 -21.15 18.33
CA PRO A 206 14.80 -22.46 18.97
C PRO A 206 13.41 -23.10 19.18
N ILE A 207 13.29 -24.38 18.87
CA ILE A 207 12.07 -25.17 19.04
C ILE A 207 12.33 -26.50 19.74
N GLU A 208 11.27 -27.07 20.31
CA GLU A 208 11.28 -28.39 20.93
C GLU A 208 10.80 -29.48 19.96
N TYR A 209 11.31 -30.69 20.19
CA TYR A 209 10.87 -31.90 19.49
C TYR A 209 9.49 -32.32 19.96
N ASP A 210 8.72 -32.98 19.08
CA ASP A 210 7.41 -33.54 19.39
C ASP A 210 6.45 -32.58 20.11
N THR A 211 6.43 -31.32 19.68
CA THR A 211 5.70 -30.20 20.31
C THR A 211 4.78 -29.56 19.28
N THR A 212 3.53 -29.30 19.63
CA THR A 212 2.61 -28.55 18.78
C THR A 212 2.70 -27.06 19.12
N TYR A 213 3.04 -26.25 18.13
CA TYR A 213 3.09 -24.80 18.25
C TYR A 213 1.85 -24.15 17.65
N LEU A 214 1.21 -23.26 18.39
CA LEU A 214 0.37 -22.21 17.85
C LEU A 214 1.27 -21.07 17.37
N ILE A 215 1.23 -20.79 16.07
CA ILE A 215 2.04 -19.74 15.46
C ILE A 215 1.10 -18.70 14.88
N ARG A 216 1.17 -17.47 15.40
CA ARG A 216 0.42 -16.32 14.91
C ARG A 216 1.28 -15.52 13.95
N ILE A 217 0.81 -15.26 12.74
CA ILE A 217 1.57 -14.59 11.69
C ILE A 217 0.77 -13.37 11.24
N ALA A 218 1.41 -12.21 11.22
CA ALA A 218 0.83 -10.97 10.74
C ALA A 218 1.68 -10.37 9.61
N ASN A 219 1.06 -10.01 8.48
CA ASN A 219 1.71 -9.16 7.50
C ASN A 219 1.53 -7.69 7.90
N ILE A 220 2.58 -7.13 8.51
CA ILE A 220 2.63 -5.73 8.98
C ILE A 220 3.41 -4.84 7.99
N GLY A 221 3.52 -5.28 6.74
CA GLY A 221 4.15 -4.56 5.64
C GLY A 221 3.42 -3.27 5.26
N ILE A 222 3.98 -2.57 4.28
CA ILE A 222 3.50 -1.29 3.77
C ILE A 222 2.77 -1.49 2.45
N MET A 223 3.28 -2.39 1.62
CA MET A 223 2.82 -2.56 0.26
C MET A 223 2.59 -4.03 -0.12
N VAL A 224 3.63 -4.87 -0.01
CA VAL A 224 3.63 -6.16 -0.70
C VAL A 224 2.90 -7.25 0.09
N SER A 225 2.07 -8.00 -0.62
CA SER A 225 1.59 -9.29 -0.15
C SER A 225 2.74 -10.30 -0.14
N GLN A 226 2.65 -11.30 0.72
CA GLN A 226 3.70 -12.32 0.86
C GLN A 226 3.13 -13.73 0.91
N TYR A 227 3.84 -14.64 0.25
CA TYR A 227 3.66 -16.08 0.40
C TYR A 227 4.41 -16.55 1.64
N PHE A 228 3.82 -17.49 2.38
CA PHE A 228 4.42 -18.14 3.54
C PHE A 228 4.30 -19.65 3.42
N SER A 229 5.39 -20.38 3.68
CA SER A 229 5.41 -21.84 3.72
C SER A 229 6.47 -22.36 4.70
N ILE A 230 6.30 -23.61 5.15
CA ILE A 230 7.29 -24.36 5.92
C ILE A 230 7.61 -25.64 5.12
N PRO A 231 8.60 -25.61 4.20
CA PRO A 231 8.83 -26.71 3.29
C PRO A 231 9.01 -28.07 4.00
N GLY A 232 8.20 -29.06 3.60
CA GLY A 232 8.20 -30.40 4.20
C GLY A 232 7.29 -30.56 5.42
N TYR A 233 6.47 -29.55 5.74
CA TYR A 233 5.44 -29.58 6.77
C TYR A 233 4.11 -29.09 6.19
N GLU A 234 3.06 -29.87 6.43
CA GLU A 234 1.66 -29.41 6.34
C GLU A 234 1.28 -28.85 7.71
N PHE A 235 0.54 -27.75 7.75
CA PHE A 235 0.04 -27.12 8.98
C PHE A 235 -1.47 -26.90 8.90
N GLU A 236 -2.10 -26.64 10.05
CA GLU A 236 -3.54 -26.39 10.13
C GLU A 236 -3.80 -24.92 10.45
N ILE A 237 -4.50 -24.19 9.58
CA ILE A 237 -5.01 -22.84 9.84
C ILE A 237 -6.16 -22.94 10.84
N ILE A 238 -6.07 -22.19 11.94
CA ILE A 238 -7.06 -22.18 13.02
C ILE A 238 -7.63 -20.78 13.35
N GLU A 239 -7.08 -19.72 12.76
CA GLU A 239 -7.55 -18.35 12.96
C GLU A 239 -7.23 -17.51 11.71
N GLN A 240 -8.16 -16.63 11.32
CA GLN A 240 -7.92 -15.56 10.35
C GLN A 240 -8.46 -14.25 10.90
N ASP A 241 -7.65 -13.20 10.93
CA ASP A 241 -8.03 -11.84 11.32
C ASP A 241 -8.83 -11.76 12.65
N GLY A 242 -8.41 -12.55 13.66
CA GLY A 242 -9.08 -12.62 14.96
C GLY A 242 -10.37 -13.46 14.99
N ILE A 243 -10.66 -14.25 13.95
CA ILE A 243 -11.75 -15.22 13.91
C ILE A 243 -11.19 -16.63 13.92
N TYR A 244 -11.45 -17.37 15.00
CA TYR A 244 -11.14 -18.79 15.09
C TYR A 244 -11.92 -19.63 14.07
N THR A 245 -11.26 -20.60 13.46
CA THR A 245 -11.73 -21.36 12.30
C THR A 245 -11.78 -22.86 12.58
N LYS A 246 -12.50 -23.61 11.75
CA LYS A 246 -12.31 -25.06 11.71
C LYS A 246 -10.88 -25.33 11.17
N PRO A 247 -10.09 -26.24 11.79
CA PRO A 247 -8.74 -26.55 11.31
C PRO A 247 -8.76 -26.87 9.82
N THR A 248 -7.99 -26.09 9.06
CA THR A 248 -7.91 -26.22 7.60
C THR A 248 -6.45 -26.44 7.20
N LYS A 249 -6.17 -27.58 6.57
CA LYS A 249 -4.81 -27.96 6.16
C LYS A 249 -4.30 -27.09 5.01
N ALA A 250 -3.04 -26.69 5.09
CA ALA A 250 -2.36 -25.96 4.04
C ALA A 250 -0.84 -26.20 4.09
N ASP A 251 -0.20 -26.08 2.93
CA ASP A 251 1.26 -26.10 2.79
C ASP A 251 1.82 -24.68 2.52
N MET A 252 0.98 -23.79 2.00
CA MET A 252 1.33 -22.41 1.66
C MET A 252 0.13 -21.48 1.90
N ILE A 253 0.41 -20.27 2.39
CA ILE A 253 -0.57 -19.21 2.62
C ILE A 253 -0.15 -17.98 1.83
N TYR A 254 -1.12 -17.25 1.29
CA TYR A 254 -0.93 -15.91 0.75
C TYR A 254 -1.51 -14.89 1.74
N LEU A 255 -0.69 -13.95 2.21
CA LEU A 255 -1.07 -12.99 3.24
C LEU A 255 -0.86 -11.57 2.72
N THR A 256 -1.96 -10.85 2.50
CA THR A 256 -1.85 -9.44 2.13
C THR A 256 -1.53 -8.57 3.33
N VAL A 257 -1.04 -7.35 3.08
CA VAL A 257 -0.81 -6.38 4.14
C VAL A 257 -2.08 -6.20 5.00
N GLY A 258 -1.90 -6.19 6.32
CA GLY A 258 -2.95 -6.07 7.31
C GLY A 258 -3.63 -7.38 7.72
N GLN A 259 -3.45 -8.47 6.95
CA GLN A 259 -4.02 -9.77 7.31
C GLN A 259 -3.17 -10.51 8.35
N ARG A 260 -3.84 -11.34 9.15
CA ARG A 260 -3.26 -12.24 10.13
C ARG A 260 -3.82 -13.64 9.96
N VAL A 261 -2.97 -14.62 10.20
CA VAL A 261 -3.34 -16.03 10.22
C VAL A 261 -2.66 -16.72 11.39
N SER A 262 -3.37 -17.61 12.07
CA SER A 262 -2.75 -18.49 13.07
C SER A 262 -2.79 -19.94 12.61
N ILE A 263 -1.67 -20.63 12.77
CA ILE A 263 -1.50 -22.03 12.36
C ILE A 263 -1.08 -22.91 13.52
N LEU A 264 -1.42 -24.20 13.44
CA LEU A 264 -0.85 -25.26 14.26
C LEU A 264 0.24 -25.98 13.47
N LEU A 265 1.45 -26.02 14.04
CA LEU A 265 2.58 -26.76 13.51
C LEU A 265 3.03 -27.82 14.52
N LYS A 266 2.95 -29.09 14.13
CA LYS A 266 3.50 -30.20 14.94
C LYS A 266 4.95 -30.48 14.55
N THR A 267 5.85 -30.33 15.51
CA THR A 267 7.26 -30.68 15.33
C THR A 267 7.50 -32.18 15.46
N LYS A 268 8.58 -32.67 14.84
CA LYS A 268 8.93 -34.09 14.75
C LYS A 268 9.71 -34.57 15.99
N PRO A 269 9.67 -35.87 16.33
CA PRO A 269 10.47 -36.44 17.41
C PRO A 269 11.98 -36.39 17.13
N LYS A 270 12.81 -36.36 18.19
CA LYS A 270 14.29 -36.24 18.11
C LYS A 270 14.99 -37.31 17.26
N GLY A 271 14.39 -38.49 17.11
CA GLY A 271 14.94 -39.59 16.31
C GLY A 271 14.54 -39.58 14.83
N GLU A 272 13.68 -38.64 14.42
CA GLU A 272 13.04 -38.63 13.10
C GLU A 272 13.41 -37.39 12.27
N VAL A 273 14.41 -36.62 12.71
CA VAL A 273 14.90 -35.45 11.99
C VAL A 273 16.37 -35.59 11.66
N ASP A 274 16.75 -35.13 10.47
CA ASP A 274 18.12 -35.03 9.98
C ASP A 274 18.56 -33.58 9.73
N SER A 275 17.66 -32.63 9.95
CA SER A 275 17.82 -31.20 9.66
C SER A 275 16.92 -30.33 10.55
N ASN A 276 17.25 -29.05 10.64
CA ASN A 276 16.36 -28.01 11.18
C ASN A 276 15.20 -27.72 10.20
N ILE A 277 14.27 -26.84 10.57
CA ILE A 277 13.12 -26.51 9.72
C ILE A 277 13.37 -25.17 9.01
N LEU A 278 13.11 -25.12 7.70
CA LEU A 278 13.08 -23.86 6.95
C LEU A 278 11.71 -23.18 7.08
N ILE A 279 11.73 -21.88 7.33
CA ILE A 279 10.62 -20.96 7.16
C ILE A 279 10.89 -20.19 5.88
N PHE A 280 9.97 -20.26 4.93
CA PHE A 280 10.06 -19.61 3.64
C PHE A 280 9.01 -18.51 3.55
N THR A 281 9.45 -17.31 3.18
CA THR A 281 8.55 -16.26 2.69
C THR A 281 9.03 -15.71 1.36
N ALA A 282 8.10 -15.23 0.54
CA ALA A 282 8.40 -14.59 -0.73
C ALA A 282 7.45 -13.43 -0.97
N ILE A 283 7.92 -12.35 -1.60
CA ILE A 283 7.04 -11.28 -2.05
C ILE A 283 6.22 -11.72 -3.24
N ASP A 284 5.03 -11.13 -3.36
CA ASP A 284 4.27 -11.17 -4.60
C ASP A 284 4.87 -10.20 -5.61
N GLU A 285 5.71 -10.71 -6.50
CA GLU A 285 6.38 -9.90 -7.54
C GLU A 285 5.39 -9.27 -8.53
N SER A 286 4.17 -9.80 -8.64
CA SER A 286 3.13 -9.21 -9.50
C SER A 286 2.65 -7.83 -9.02
N MET A 287 2.90 -7.50 -7.74
CA MET A 287 2.58 -6.19 -7.18
C MET A 287 3.70 -5.16 -7.41
N LEU A 288 4.80 -5.52 -8.08
CA LEU A 288 5.92 -4.61 -8.34
C LEU A 288 5.92 -4.16 -9.80
N ASP A 289 5.90 -2.84 -10.05
CA ASP A 289 6.02 -2.30 -11.41
C ASP A 289 7.30 -2.75 -12.12
N VAL A 290 8.38 -2.85 -11.35
CA VAL A 290 9.71 -3.27 -11.81
C VAL A 290 10.34 -4.10 -10.71
N VAL A 291 10.91 -5.24 -11.09
CA VAL A 291 11.73 -6.07 -10.20
C VAL A 291 13.21 -5.74 -10.43
N PRO A 292 13.90 -5.06 -9.50
CA PRO A 292 15.33 -4.81 -9.58
C PRO A 292 16.12 -6.13 -9.60
N GLU A 293 17.20 -6.20 -10.39
CA GLU A 293 18.03 -7.42 -10.50
C GLU A 293 18.65 -7.86 -9.16
N ASP A 294 18.84 -6.93 -8.23
CA ASP A 294 19.43 -7.15 -6.91
C ASP A 294 18.40 -7.37 -5.79
N LEU A 295 17.10 -7.29 -6.10
CA LEU A 295 16.05 -7.52 -5.11
C LEU A 295 15.95 -9.00 -4.75
N GLU A 296 16.14 -9.32 -3.47
CA GLU A 296 15.90 -10.66 -2.95
C GLU A 296 14.40 -10.87 -2.73
N LEU A 297 13.75 -11.55 -3.69
CA LEU A 297 12.32 -11.85 -3.63
C LEU A 297 11.94 -12.84 -2.51
N ASN A 298 12.92 -13.65 -2.08
CA ASN A 298 12.73 -14.77 -1.17
C ASN A 298 13.48 -14.52 0.15
N SER A 299 12.88 -14.91 1.27
CA SER A 299 13.49 -14.89 2.60
C SER A 299 13.47 -16.26 3.25
N TYR A 300 14.59 -16.59 3.90
CA TYR A 300 14.86 -17.89 4.48
C TYR A 300 15.23 -17.74 5.96
N ASN A 301 14.36 -18.23 6.82
CA ASN A 301 14.49 -18.22 8.28
C ASN A 301 14.38 -19.66 8.81
N TYR A 302 14.72 -19.91 10.08
CA TYR A 302 14.87 -21.29 10.56
C TYR A 302 14.26 -21.52 11.93
N LEU A 303 13.58 -22.66 12.09
CA LEU A 303 13.30 -23.22 13.42
C LEU A 303 14.39 -24.24 13.77
N ILE A 304 15.06 -24.02 14.90
CA ILE A 304 16.25 -24.76 15.30
C ILE A 304 15.91 -25.80 16.36
N TYR A 305 16.01 -27.08 15.99
CA TYR A 305 15.89 -28.19 16.94
C TYR A 305 17.17 -28.40 17.75
N ASP A 306 18.32 -28.34 17.07
CA ASP A 306 19.67 -28.49 17.64
C ASP A 306 20.66 -27.82 16.69
N GLU A 307 21.55 -26.98 17.21
CA GLU A 307 22.57 -26.27 16.42
C GLU A 307 23.54 -27.21 15.65
N LYS A 308 23.59 -28.49 16.04
CA LYS A 308 24.39 -29.52 15.34
C LYS A 308 23.71 -30.06 14.09
N LEU A 309 22.40 -29.89 13.95
CA LEU A 309 21.68 -30.28 12.75
C LEU A 309 21.92 -29.24 11.65
N PRO A 310 22.06 -29.67 10.38
CA PRO A 310 22.18 -28.74 9.28
C PRO A 310 20.86 -27.99 9.05
N ASN A 311 20.97 -26.73 8.63
CA ASN A 311 19.84 -26.02 8.06
C ASN A 311 19.56 -26.55 6.65
N PRO A 312 18.30 -26.87 6.31
CA PRO A 312 17.96 -27.40 5.00
C PRO A 312 18.15 -26.32 3.91
N HIS A 313 18.51 -26.75 2.72
CA HIS A 313 18.57 -25.87 1.56
C HIS A 313 17.17 -25.47 1.09
N ALA A 314 17.07 -24.31 0.45
CA ALA A 314 15.86 -23.88 -0.23
C ALA A 314 15.38 -24.96 -1.23
N PRO A 315 14.08 -25.28 -1.26
CA PRO A 315 13.55 -26.23 -2.22
C PRO A 315 13.67 -25.68 -3.65
N LYS A 316 13.72 -26.57 -4.64
CA LYS A 316 13.90 -26.16 -6.06
C LYS A 316 12.81 -25.21 -6.56
N TRP A 317 11.59 -25.40 -6.07
CA TRP A 317 10.43 -24.58 -6.43
C TRP A 317 10.47 -23.17 -5.82
N ALA A 318 11.33 -22.89 -4.83
CA ALA A 318 11.35 -21.59 -4.15
C ALA A 318 11.65 -20.40 -5.10
N ASN A 319 12.33 -20.64 -6.22
CA ASN A 319 12.64 -19.61 -7.22
C ASN A 319 11.71 -19.68 -8.45
N ASP A 320 10.69 -20.54 -8.43
CA ASP A 320 9.70 -20.70 -9.48
C ASP A 320 8.35 -20.19 -8.95
N HIS A 321 8.19 -18.86 -8.90
CA HIS A 321 7.04 -18.21 -8.27
C HIS A 321 5.71 -18.59 -8.93
N ASP A 322 5.71 -18.90 -10.23
CA ASP A 322 4.57 -19.45 -10.97
C ASP A 322 4.07 -20.80 -10.43
N SER A 323 4.93 -21.52 -9.69
CA SER A 323 4.59 -22.81 -9.07
C SER A 323 3.94 -22.67 -7.68
N PHE A 324 3.78 -21.45 -7.16
CA PHE A 324 3.20 -21.23 -5.85
C PHE A 324 1.69 -21.49 -5.88
N GLU A 325 1.23 -22.41 -5.02
CA GLU A 325 -0.17 -22.78 -4.88
C GLU A 325 -0.65 -22.51 -3.44
N PRO A 326 -0.82 -21.25 -3.03
CA PRO A 326 -1.37 -20.94 -1.72
C PRO A 326 -2.82 -21.43 -1.61
N ILE A 327 -3.23 -21.82 -0.40
CA ILE A 327 -4.64 -22.09 -0.13
C ILE A 327 -5.49 -20.83 -0.39
N ASP A 328 -6.64 -21.00 -1.04
CA ASP A 328 -7.66 -19.96 -1.11
C ASP A 328 -8.28 -19.76 0.27
N ASP A 329 -8.05 -18.59 0.86
CA ASP A 329 -8.56 -18.16 2.16
C ASP A 329 -10.10 -18.14 2.24
N MET A 330 -10.82 -18.08 1.12
CA MET A 330 -12.27 -18.25 1.06
C MET A 330 -12.75 -19.65 1.48
N LEU A 331 -11.87 -20.66 1.40
CA LEU A 331 -12.18 -22.04 1.79
C LEU A 331 -12.15 -22.23 3.31
N VAL A 332 -11.53 -21.31 4.04
CA VAL A 332 -11.43 -21.38 5.51
C VAL A 332 -12.75 -20.96 6.12
N LYS A 333 -13.28 -21.79 7.04
CA LYS A 333 -14.60 -21.58 7.63
C LYS A 333 -14.52 -21.23 9.12
N PRO A 334 -15.30 -20.25 9.61
CA PRO A 334 -15.38 -19.94 11.03
C PRO A 334 -15.71 -21.18 11.87
N PHE A 335 -15.14 -21.27 13.06
CA PHE A 335 -15.40 -22.37 13.99
C PHE A 335 -16.86 -22.38 14.42
N TYR A 336 -17.36 -21.22 14.85
CA TYR A 336 -18.76 -20.99 15.15
C TYR A 336 -19.49 -20.44 13.95
N GLU A 337 -20.54 -21.14 13.52
CA GLU A 337 -21.44 -20.65 12.48
C GLU A 337 -22.10 -19.34 12.92
N ARG A 338 -22.26 -18.43 11.96
CA ARG A 338 -22.92 -17.14 12.14
C ARG A 338 -24.11 -17.07 11.19
N GLU A 339 -25.09 -16.25 11.54
CA GLU A 339 -26.19 -15.92 10.64
C GLU A 339 -25.62 -15.37 9.34
N PHE A 340 -25.94 -16.00 8.21
CA PHE A 340 -25.62 -15.48 6.90
C PHE A 340 -26.52 -14.27 6.62
N LEU A 341 -25.91 -13.14 6.27
CA LEU A 341 -26.62 -11.92 5.92
C LEU A 341 -27.07 -12.03 4.46
N SER A 342 -28.19 -12.72 4.21
CA SER A 342 -28.58 -13.14 2.85
C SER A 342 -29.10 -12.02 1.95
N GLU A 343 -29.74 -11.00 2.52
CA GLU A 343 -30.32 -9.88 1.76
C GLU A 343 -29.81 -8.56 2.37
N PRO A 344 -29.17 -7.67 1.59
CA PRO A 344 -28.80 -6.36 2.06
C PRO A 344 -29.97 -5.39 2.05
N ASP A 345 -30.04 -4.53 3.07
CA ASP A 345 -30.95 -3.39 3.10
C ASP A 345 -30.44 -2.26 2.20
N HIS A 346 -29.11 -2.12 2.11
CA HIS A 346 -28.42 -1.14 1.28
C HIS A 346 -27.17 -1.74 0.64
N THR A 347 -26.98 -1.47 -0.65
CA THR A 347 -25.74 -1.78 -1.37
C THR A 347 -24.98 -0.50 -1.65
N ILE A 348 -23.70 -0.48 -1.26
CA ILE A 348 -22.72 0.54 -1.61
C ILE A 348 -21.81 -0.10 -2.66
N GLU A 349 -21.84 0.42 -3.88
CA GLU A 349 -20.97 -0.02 -4.96
C GLU A 349 -19.93 1.06 -5.24
N VAL A 350 -18.66 0.66 -5.26
CA VAL A 350 -17.54 1.53 -5.56
C VAL A 350 -16.66 0.92 -6.64
N VAL A 351 -16.23 1.77 -7.57
CA VAL A 351 -15.25 1.43 -8.60
C VAL A 351 -13.89 1.97 -8.18
N LEU A 352 -12.91 1.09 -8.05
CA LEU A 352 -11.52 1.41 -7.76
C LEU A 352 -10.79 1.63 -9.09
N HIS A 353 -10.13 2.78 -9.25
CA HIS A 353 -9.21 3.05 -10.35
C HIS A 353 -8.14 4.08 -9.96
N MET A 354 -7.12 4.20 -10.78
CA MET A 354 -6.03 5.17 -10.67
C MET A 354 -6.11 6.20 -11.81
N GLU A 355 -5.99 7.49 -11.51
CA GLU A 355 -6.00 8.55 -12.54
C GLU A 355 -5.10 9.74 -12.18
N ASN A 356 -4.53 10.40 -13.20
CA ASN A 356 -3.80 11.65 -13.01
C ASN A 356 -4.74 12.86 -12.91
N LEU A 357 -4.54 13.71 -11.89
CA LEU A 357 -5.24 14.98 -11.77
C LEU A 357 -4.45 16.15 -12.37
N GLY A 358 -5.03 17.34 -12.35
CA GLY A 358 -4.56 18.56 -13.03
C GLY A 358 -3.22 19.11 -12.54
N ASP A 359 -2.71 18.63 -11.40
CA ASP A 359 -1.35 18.89 -10.92
C ASP A 359 -0.30 17.91 -11.47
N GLY A 360 -0.76 16.90 -12.20
CA GLY A 360 0.04 15.87 -12.86
C GLY A 360 0.41 14.68 -11.97
N VAL A 361 -0.14 14.59 -10.76
CA VAL A 361 0.07 13.47 -9.84
C VAL A 361 -1.02 12.40 -10.06
N ASN A 362 -0.64 11.13 -9.93
CA ASN A 362 -1.55 9.99 -9.98
C ASN A 362 -2.20 9.77 -8.61
N TYR A 363 -3.53 9.72 -8.59
CA TYR A 363 -4.36 9.51 -7.40
C TYR A 363 -5.19 8.24 -7.55
N ALA A 364 -5.61 7.71 -6.41
CA ALA A 364 -6.47 6.54 -6.32
C ALA A 364 -7.89 6.98 -5.96
N PHE A 365 -8.88 6.31 -6.55
CA PHE A 365 -10.27 6.73 -6.48
C PHE A 365 -11.19 5.60 -6.04
N PHE A 366 -12.19 5.96 -5.26
CA PHE A 366 -13.46 5.24 -5.26
C PHE A 366 -14.50 6.08 -5.99
N ASN A 367 -15.05 5.53 -7.08
CA ASN A 367 -15.88 6.28 -8.02
C ASN A 367 -15.12 7.53 -8.48
N ASN A 368 -15.71 8.72 -8.39
CA ASN A 368 -15.07 9.97 -8.86
C ASN A 368 -14.36 10.74 -7.73
N HIS A 369 -14.09 10.10 -6.59
CA HIS A 369 -13.55 10.76 -5.40
C HIS A 369 -12.23 10.12 -4.96
N THR A 370 -11.19 10.96 -4.85
CA THR A 370 -10.00 10.65 -4.06
C THR A 370 -10.19 11.26 -2.67
N TYR A 371 -9.92 10.49 -1.63
CA TYR A 371 -10.11 10.89 -0.25
C TYR A 371 -9.19 12.06 0.12
N VAL A 372 -9.77 13.14 0.64
CA VAL A 372 -9.03 14.24 1.22
C VAL A 372 -9.51 14.47 2.65
N ALA A 373 -8.57 14.39 3.60
CA ALA A 373 -8.89 14.57 5.02
C ALA A 373 -9.56 15.93 5.27
N PRO A 374 -10.66 15.97 6.05
CA PRO A 374 -11.35 17.21 6.37
C PRO A 374 -10.55 18.07 7.37
N LYS A 375 -10.92 19.34 7.52
CA LYS A 375 -10.29 20.24 8.50
C LYS A 375 -10.65 19.92 9.94
N VAL A 376 -11.84 19.37 10.16
CA VAL A 376 -12.34 18.84 11.43
C VAL A 376 -12.49 17.33 11.26
N PRO A 377 -11.93 16.49 12.13
CA PRO A 377 -12.13 15.05 12.05
C PRO A 377 -13.61 14.69 11.96
N THR A 378 -13.97 13.72 11.12
CA THR A 378 -15.37 13.39 10.83
C THR A 378 -16.18 13.06 12.08
N LEU A 379 -15.62 12.31 13.04
CA LEU A 379 -16.27 12.05 14.34
C LEU A 379 -16.54 13.35 15.12
N LEU A 380 -15.59 14.29 15.13
CA LEU A 380 -15.75 15.57 15.81
C LEU A 380 -16.80 16.46 15.14
N THR A 381 -16.96 16.33 13.81
CA THR A 381 -18.10 16.93 13.10
C THR A 381 -19.42 16.34 13.60
N VAL A 382 -19.53 15.01 13.73
CA VAL A 382 -20.74 14.36 14.26
C VAL A 382 -21.06 14.85 15.68
N LEU A 383 -20.06 14.93 16.56
CA LEU A 383 -20.25 15.29 17.96
C LEU A 383 -20.60 16.78 18.18
N SER A 384 -20.24 17.66 17.24
CA SER A 384 -20.47 19.11 17.34
C SER A 384 -21.65 19.61 16.50
N ALA A 385 -22.12 18.83 15.51
CA ALA A 385 -23.18 19.25 14.60
C ALA A 385 -24.58 19.26 15.26
N PRO A 386 -25.48 20.16 14.81
CA PRO A 386 -26.89 20.10 15.17
C PRO A 386 -27.51 18.75 14.80
N LYS A 387 -28.29 18.16 15.72
CA LYS A 387 -28.88 16.82 15.55
C LYS A 387 -29.67 16.64 14.24
N ASN A 388 -30.31 17.69 13.74
CA ASN A 388 -31.09 17.65 12.50
C ASN A 388 -30.23 17.63 11.22
N LEU A 389 -28.92 17.85 11.33
CA LEU A 389 -27.98 17.83 10.20
C LEU A 389 -27.12 16.56 10.15
N LEU A 390 -27.14 15.71 11.18
CA LEU A 390 -26.28 14.51 11.25
C LEU A 390 -26.47 13.53 10.09
N LYS A 391 -27.65 13.53 9.47
CA LYS A 391 -27.99 12.70 8.31
C LYS A 391 -27.82 13.43 6.96
N ASP A 392 -27.22 14.62 6.97
CA ASP A 392 -26.89 15.38 5.77
C ASP A 392 -25.43 15.18 5.41
N SER A 393 -25.14 14.40 4.37
CA SER A 393 -23.77 14.04 3.99
C SER A 393 -22.87 15.23 3.69
N ARG A 394 -23.45 16.39 3.32
CA ARG A 394 -22.69 17.60 2.99
C ARG A 394 -21.83 18.09 4.14
N ILE A 395 -22.27 17.95 5.39
CA ILE A 395 -21.49 18.48 6.53
C ILE A 395 -20.16 17.76 6.73
N TYR A 396 -20.01 16.56 6.16
CA TYR A 396 -18.80 15.74 6.25
C TYR A 396 -17.83 15.98 5.09
N GLY A 397 -18.16 16.90 4.17
CA GLY A 397 -17.29 17.32 3.08
C GLY A 397 -17.52 16.55 1.78
N SER A 398 -17.18 17.18 0.67
CA SER A 398 -17.40 16.61 -0.67
C SER A 398 -16.34 15.59 -1.09
N ASN A 399 -15.19 15.58 -0.42
CA ASN A 399 -14.03 14.75 -0.74
C ASN A 399 -13.67 13.71 0.32
N THR A 400 -14.48 13.53 1.36
CA THR A 400 -14.29 12.47 2.37
C THR A 400 -14.97 11.14 1.99
N ASN A 401 -15.67 11.13 0.85
CA ASN A 401 -16.44 10.00 0.32
C ASN A 401 -17.30 9.32 1.41
N SER A 402 -18.17 10.13 2.03
CA SER A 402 -18.91 9.74 3.24
C SER A 402 -20.24 9.06 2.91
N PHE A 403 -20.46 7.87 3.47
CA PHE A 403 -21.71 7.13 3.40
C PHE A 403 -22.37 7.06 4.78
N ILE A 404 -23.63 7.49 4.88
CA ILE A 404 -24.38 7.45 6.15
C ILE A 404 -25.22 6.18 6.20
N LEU A 405 -25.05 5.40 7.28
CA LEU A 405 -25.69 4.09 7.46
C LEU A 405 -26.74 4.17 8.58
N ASN A 406 -27.90 3.55 8.43
CA ASN A 406 -28.84 3.45 9.55
C ASN A 406 -28.48 2.28 10.47
N SER A 407 -28.87 2.41 11.73
CA SER A 407 -28.63 1.34 12.72
C SER A 407 -29.47 0.10 12.39
N GLY A 408 -28.80 -1.04 12.37
CA GLY A 408 -29.41 -2.36 12.17
C GLY A 408 -29.39 -2.86 10.73
N ASP A 409 -29.21 -1.96 9.76
CA ASP A 409 -29.20 -2.28 8.33
C ASP A 409 -28.08 -3.28 8.01
N VAL A 410 -28.37 -4.22 7.12
CA VAL A 410 -27.38 -5.06 6.45
C VAL A 410 -26.83 -4.28 5.26
N ILE A 411 -25.55 -3.97 5.30
CA ILE A 411 -24.85 -3.25 4.25
C ILE A 411 -24.07 -4.25 3.40
N GLU A 412 -24.26 -4.20 2.10
CA GLU A 412 -23.41 -4.86 1.11
C GLU A 412 -22.46 -3.84 0.51
N LEU A 413 -21.16 -4.08 0.62
CA LEU A 413 -20.12 -3.26 0.01
C LEU A 413 -19.50 -4.05 -1.16
N VAL A 414 -19.71 -3.54 -2.36
CA VAL A 414 -19.18 -4.09 -3.62
C VAL A 414 -18.02 -3.21 -4.08
N ILE A 415 -16.87 -3.85 -4.34
CA ILE A 415 -15.69 -3.19 -4.88
C ILE A 415 -15.41 -3.82 -6.23
N ASN A 416 -15.52 -3.01 -7.27
CA ASN A 416 -15.08 -3.38 -8.62
C ASN A 416 -13.71 -2.77 -8.85
N ASN A 417 -12.72 -3.59 -9.14
CA ASN A 417 -11.36 -3.16 -9.38
C ASN A 417 -11.14 -2.99 -10.89
N GLU A 418 -10.97 -1.75 -11.35
CA GLU A 418 -10.57 -1.43 -12.73
C GLU A 418 -9.04 -1.23 -12.84
N ASP A 419 -8.31 -1.46 -11.75
CA ASP A 419 -6.85 -1.51 -11.72
C ASP A 419 -6.37 -2.97 -11.78
N ASP A 420 -5.25 -3.21 -12.45
CA ASP A 420 -4.70 -4.56 -12.67
C ASP A 420 -3.92 -5.11 -11.46
N ASN A 421 -3.64 -4.28 -10.44
CA ASN A 421 -3.01 -4.72 -9.20
C ASN A 421 -4.01 -5.28 -8.18
N ILE A 422 -3.45 -5.95 -7.17
CA ILE A 422 -4.19 -6.48 -6.01
C ILE A 422 -4.27 -5.39 -4.93
N HIS A 423 -5.47 -5.19 -4.37
CA HIS A 423 -5.70 -4.19 -3.32
C HIS A 423 -6.21 -4.85 -2.03
N PRO A 424 -5.46 -4.83 -0.91
CA PRO A 424 -5.96 -5.31 0.36
C PRO A 424 -6.91 -4.31 1.00
N MET A 425 -8.20 -4.59 1.01
CA MET A 425 -9.23 -3.68 1.50
C MET A 425 -9.52 -3.92 2.98
N HIS A 426 -9.29 -2.91 3.83
CA HIS A 426 -9.47 -2.95 5.27
C HIS A 426 -10.69 -2.12 5.73
N MET A 427 -11.45 -2.66 6.69
CA MET A 427 -12.58 -1.98 7.32
C MET A 427 -12.37 -1.83 8.83
N HIS A 428 -12.43 -0.59 9.31
CA HIS A 428 -12.42 -0.30 10.74
C HIS A 428 -13.78 -0.67 11.37
N GLY A 429 -13.79 -0.95 12.68
CA GLY A 429 -15.02 -1.08 13.46
C GLY A 429 -15.82 -2.38 13.26
N HIS A 430 -15.51 -3.18 12.24
CA HIS A 430 -16.27 -4.37 11.85
C HIS A 430 -15.37 -5.53 11.43
N GLN A 431 -15.90 -6.73 11.59
CA GLN A 431 -15.43 -7.91 10.84
C GLN A 431 -16.58 -8.30 9.91
N PHE A 432 -16.40 -8.12 8.60
CA PHE A 432 -17.41 -8.33 7.57
C PHE A 432 -17.42 -9.78 7.07
N GLN A 433 -18.58 -10.24 6.60
CA GLN A 433 -18.72 -11.49 5.87
C GLN A 433 -18.19 -11.33 4.45
N VAL A 434 -17.26 -12.18 4.03
CA VAL A 434 -16.79 -12.23 2.65
C VAL A 434 -17.71 -13.14 1.85
N VAL A 435 -18.67 -12.55 1.13
CA VAL A 435 -19.73 -13.31 0.46
C VAL A 435 -19.40 -13.64 -0.99
N ALA A 436 -18.53 -12.87 -1.63
CA ALA A 436 -17.96 -13.21 -2.93
C ALA A 436 -16.60 -12.54 -3.13
N ARG A 437 -15.72 -13.21 -3.87
CA ARG A 437 -14.48 -12.65 -4.41
C ARG A 437 -14.22 -13.33 -5.75
N SER A 438 -13.94 -12.55 -6.79
CA SER A 438 -13.54 -13.12 -8.07
C SER A 438 -12.05 -13.48 -8.08
N GLN A 439 -11.66 -14.28 -9.06
CA GLN A 439 -10.27 -14.33 -9.51
C GLN A 439 -9.87 -12.97 -10.16
N GLY A 440 -8.59 -12.82 -10.50
CA GLY A 440 -8.14 -11.72 -11.35
C GLY A 440 -8.45 -11.96 -12.82
N PHE A 441 -8.47 -10.90 -13.62
CA PHE A 441 -8.78 -10.94 -15.05
C PHE A 441 -7.82 -10.08 -15.88
N ASP A 442 -7.78 -10.30 -17.20
CA ASP A 442 -7.01 -9.46 -18.13
C ASP A 442 -7.69 -8.10 -18.39
N GLU A 443 -9.02 -8.04 -18.24
CA GLU A 443 -9.86 -6.86 -18.45
C GLU A 443 -10.85 -6.75 -17.29
N PRO A 444 -11.25 -5.53 -16.86
CA PRO A 444 -12.14 -5.34 -15.72
C PRO A 444 -13.45 -6.11 -15.84
N VAL A 445 -13.76 -6.90 -14.81
CA VAL A 445 -15.03 -7.62 -14.65
C VAL A 445 -15.70 -7.15 -13.37
N HIS A 446 -16.85 -6.50 -13.51
CA HIS A 446 -17.63 -6.01 -12.38
C HIS A 446 -18.54 -7.10 -11.81
N TYR A 447 -18.89 -6.96 -10.54
CA TYR A 447 -19.84 -7.83 -9.87
C TYR A 447 -21.21 -7.77 -10.53
N ASP A 448 -21.77 -8.94 -10.87
CA ASP A 448 -23.14 -9.08 -11.34
C ASP A 448 -23.92 -9.95 -10.34
N PRO A 449 -24.85 -9.38 -9.54
CA PRO A 449 -25.60 -10.13 -8.54
C PRO A 449 -26.49 -11.23 -9.17
N GLY A 450 -26.86 -11.10 -10.44
CA GLY A 450 -27.68 -12.10 -11.14
C GLY A 450 -26.91 -13.36 -11.57
N ASN A 451 -25.59 -13.26 -11.70
CA ASN A 451 -24.73 -14.32 -12.22
C ASN A 451 -23.64 -14.79 -11.24
N SER A 452 -23.47 -14.11 -10.11
CA SER A 452 -22.42 -14.41 -9.14
C SER A 452 -22.93 -15.36 -8.05
N LYS A 453 -22.13 -16.38 -7.72
CA LYS A 453 -22.43 -17.30 -6.62
C LYS A 453 -21.95 -16.72 -5.30
N LEU A 454 -22.86 -16.58 -4.34
CA LEU A 454 -22.52 -16.19 -2.98
C LEU A 454 -22.07 -17.40 -2.15
N ASP A 455 -21.15 -17.16 -1.22
CA ASP A 455 -20.81 -18.08 -0.15
C ASP A 455 -21.80 -17.91 1.01
N GLU A 456 -22.68 -18.90 1.20
CA GLU A 456 -23.67 -18.92 2.28
C GLU A 456 -23.06 -19.24 3.66
N HIS A 457 -21.78 -19.64 3.71
CA HIS A 457 -21.02 -19.85 4.94
C HIS A 457 -19.74 -19.00 4.91
N PRO A 458 -19.88 -17.67 4.80
CA PRO A 458 -18.75 -16.79 4.53
C PRO A 458 -17.81 -16.73 5.73
N MET A 459 -16.53 -16.55 5.43
CA MET A 459 -15.53 -16.21 6.42
C MET A 459 -15.77 -14.77 6.92
N LEU A 460 -15.47 -14.49 8.19
CA LEU A 460 -15.54 -13.14 8.76
C LEU A 460 -14.15 -12.58 8.97
N ARG A 461 -13.89 -11.36 8.49
CA ARG A 461 -12.57 -10.74 8.63
C ARG A 461 -12.62 -9.23 8.56
N ASP A 462 -11.49 -8.58 8.77
CA ASP A 462 -11.37 -7.13 8.64
C ASP A 462 -10.53 -6.66 7.45
N THR A 463 -9.77 -7.55 6.76
CA THR A 463 -8.98 -7.17 5.57
C THR A 463 -9.09 -8.21 4.44
N LEU A 464 -9.54 -7.82 3.24
CA LEU A 464 -9.70 -8.73 2.10
C LEU A 464 -9.03 -8.20 0.83
N ALA A 465 -8.27 -9.06 0.15
CA ALA A 465 -7.76 -8.76 -1.18
C ALA A 465 -8.88 -8.68 -2.23
N VAL A 466 -8.99 -7.58 -2.96
CA VAL A 466 -9.64 -7.55 -4.27
C VAL A 466 -8.57 -7.78 -5.34
N LYS A 467 -8.79 -8.76 -6.22
CA LYS A 467 -7.82 -9.14 -7.26
C LYS A 467 -7.87 -8.15 -8.42
N GLY A 468 -6.76 -8.04 -9.17
CA GLY A 468 -6.64 -7.19 -10.36
C GLY A 468 -7.77 -7.42 -11.35
N ASN A 469 -8.38 -6.34 -11.84
CA ASN A 469 -9.50 -6.36 -12.78
C ASN A 469 -10.73 -7.17 -12.31
N GLY A 470 -10.83 -7.49 -11.02
CA GLY A 470 -11.88 -8.34 -10.44
C GLY A 470 -12.84 -7.58 -9.52
N TYR A 471 -13.50 -8.32 -8.64
CA TYR A 471 -14.39 -7.74 -7.64
C TYR A 471 -14.34 -8.48 -6.30
N SER A 472 -14.81 -7.80 -5.25
CA SER A 472 -15.06 -8.38 -3.94
C SER A 472 -16.35 -7.84 -3.35
N VAL A 473 -17.08 -8.69 -2.62
CA VAL A 473 -18.36 -8.36 -2.01
C VAL A 473 -18.33 -8.74 -0.53
N MET A 474 -18.60 -7.75 0.30
CA MET A 474 -18.59 -7.85 1.75
C MET A 474 -19.97 -7.53 2.30
N ARG A 475 -20.40 -8.21 3.36
CA ARG A 475 -21.64 -7.88 4.08
C ARG A 475 -21.38 -7.70 5.56
N PHE A 476 -21.91 -6.65 6.14
CA PHE A 476 -21.87 -6.42 7.58
C PHE A 476 -23.17 -5.78 8.07
N ARG A 477 -23.43 -5.88 9.37
CA ARG A 477 -24.57 -5.23 9.99
C ARG A 477 -24.10 -3.94 10.66
N ALA A 478 -24.74 -2.83 10.36
CA ALA A 478 -24.51 -1.53 10.98
C ALA A 478 -25.01 -1.53 12.45
N ASN A 479 -24.28 -2.19 13.35
CA ASN A 479 -24.60 -2.36 14.77
C ASN A 479 -23.58 -1.77 15.77
N ASN A 480 -22.66 -0.96 15.28
CA ASN A 480 -21.60 -0.28 16.01
C ASN A 480 -21.56 1.21 15.64
N PRO A 481 -22.45 2.05 16.22
CA PRO A 481 -22.50 3.48 15.91
C PRO A 481 -21.13 4.15 16.07
N GLY A 482 -20.69 4.84 15.02
CA GLY A 482 -19.33 5.36 14.92
C GLY A 482 -19.02 5.89 13.52
N VAL A 483 -17.84 6.45 13.36
CA VAL A 483 -17.27 6.82 12.08
C VAL A 483 -16.11 5.87 11.77
N TRP A 484 -16.26 5.05 10.73
CA TRP A 484 -15.35 3.97 10.40
C TRP A 484 -14.67 4.22 9.06
N PHE A 485 -13.36 4.06 9.05
CA PHE A 485 -12.57 4.21 7.83
C PHE A 485 -12.57 2.91 7.04
N PHE A 486 -12.65 3.02 5.73
CA PHE A 486 -12.54 1.89 4.80
C PHE A 486 -11.58 2.26 3.68
N HIS A 487 -10.49 1.51 3.53
CA HIS A 487 -9.40 1.91 2.65
C HIS A 487 -8.56 0.74 2.18
N CYS A 488 -7.77 0.97 1.12
CA CYS A 488 -6.71 0.06 0.74
C CYS A 488 -5.59 0.11 1.79
N HIS A 489 -5.11 -1.04 2.23
CA HIS A 489 -4.05 -1.20 3.20
C HIS A 489 -2.66 -1.37 2.55
N LEU A 490 -2.60 -1.20 1.22
CA LEU A 490 -1.39 -0.77 0.54
C LEU A 490 -1.26 0.73 0.78
N ASP A 491 -0.32 1.10 1.62
CA ASP A 491 -0.33 2.42 2.26
C ASP A 491 -0.05 3.57 1.30
N PHE A 492 0.70 3.33 0.22
CA PHE A 492 0.84 4.30 -0.87
C PHE A 492 -0.48 4.63 -1.55
N HIS A 493 -1.38 3.66 -1.69
CA HIS A 493 -2.71 3.88 -2.26
C HIS A 493 -3.61 4.64 -1.29
N LEU A 494 -3.48 4.41 0.02
CA LEU A 494 -4.14 5.23 1.03
C LEU A 494 -3.67 6.70 0.94
N GLU A 495 -2.36 6.94 0.81
CA GLU A 495 -1.81 8.29 0.60
C GLU A 495 -2.25 8.93 -0.73
N GLN A 496 -2.51 8.11 -1.75
CA GLN A 496 -3.16 8.53 -3.01
C GLN A 496 -4.67 8.72 -2.89
N GLY A 497 -5.25 8.47 -1.71
CA GLY A 497 -6.64 8.75 -1.37
C GLY A 497 -7.61 7.59 -1.62
N LEU A 498 -7.15 6.33 -1.67
CA LEU A 498 -8.00 5.16 -1.86
C LEU A 498 -8.79 4.80 -0.59
N ALA A 499 -9.74 5.65 -0.22
CA ALA A 499 -10.49 5.51 1.00
C ALA A 499 -11.90 6.11 0.92
N LEU A 500 -12.74 5.70 1.86
CA LEU A 500 -14.06 6.26 2.11
C LEU A 500 -14.39 6.20 3.61
N THR A 501 -15.42 6.97 4.01
CA THR A 501 -15.84 7.05 5.40
C THR A 501 -17.26 6.50 5.58
N LEU A 502 -17.44 5.54 6.48
CA LEU A 502 -18.74 5.00 6.87
C LEU A 502 -19.20 5.68 8.16
N ILE A 503 -20.26 6.49 8.07
CA ILE A 503 -20.84 7.22 9.19
C ILE A 503 -22.06 6.46 9.68
N GLU A 504 -21.84 5.61 10.66
CA GLU A 504 -22.82 4.64 11.11
C GLU A 504 -23.68 5.19 12.25
N ALA A 505 -24.98 5.27 12.01
CA ALA A 505 -26.00 5.71 12.97
C ALA A 505 -25.55 6.95 13.77
N PRO A 506 -25.23 8.07 13.11
CA PRO A 506 -24.62 9.23 13.78
C PRO A 506 -25.50 9.82 14.89
N ASP A 507 -26.82 9.62 14.81
CA ASP A 507 -27.78 10.02 15.84
C ASP A 507 -27.73 9.16 17.12
N LEU A 508 -27.07 8.00 17.09
CA LEU A 508 -26.87 7.09 18.22
C LEU A 508 -25.46 7.13 18.79
N ILE A 509 -24.56 7.95 18.23
CA ILE A 509 -23.21 8.13 18.76
C ILE A 509 -23.30 8.91 20.08
N ASP A 510 -23.18 8.20 21.19
CA ASP A 510 -23.20 8.74 22.55
C ASP A 510 -21.80 8.70 23.16
N ILE A 511 -20.93 9.59 22.68
CA ILE A 511 -19.55 9.74 23.15
C ILE A 511 -19.41 11.12 23.78
N GLU A 512 -19.08 11.16 25.07
CA GLU A 512 -18.57 12.39 25.69
C GLU A 512 -17.08 12.51 25.38
N LEU A 513 -16.73 13.46 24.51
CA LEU A 513 -15.35 13.66 24.08
C LEU A 513 -14.48 14.11 25.28
N PRO A 514 -13.44 13.34 25.67
CA PRO A 514 -12.55 13.74 26.74
C PRO A 514 -11.84 15.07 26.45
N GLU A 515 -11.56 15.86 27.50
CA GLU A 515 -10.80 17.12 27.35
C GLU A 515 -9.41 16.89 26.72
N SER A 516 -8.80 15.73 26.93
CA SER A 516 -7.55 15.36 26.26
C SER A 516 -7.67 15.38 24.75
N HIS A 517 -8.77 14.90 24.17
CA HIS A 517 -8.97 14.90 22.72
C HIS A 517 -9.12 16.30 22.15
N LYS A 518 -9.82 17.20 22.87
CA LYS A 518 -9.92 18.61 22.48
C LYS A 518 -8.54 19.27 22.51
N HIS A 519 -7.78 19.01 23.57
CA HIS A 519 -6.42 19.54 23.71
C HIS A 519 -5.51 19.09 22.57
N LEU A 520 -5.59 17.83 22.11
CA LEU A 520 -4.83 17.36 20.96
C LEU A 520 -5.11 18.17 19.70
N CYS A 521 -6.38 18.49 19.43
CA CYS A 521 -6.74 19.32 18.30
C CYS A 521 -6.18 20.75 18.42
N GLU A 522 -6.31 21.36 19.59
CA GLU A 522 -5.75 22.69 19.86
C GLU A 522 -4.23 22.73 19.67
N ALA A 523 -3.52 21.72 20.19
CA ALA A 523 -2.07 21.58 20.05
C ALA A 523 -1.64 21.34 18.59
N ALA A 524 -2.45 20.62 17.80
CA ALA A 524 -2.24 20.41 16.37
C ALA A 524 -2.65 21.62 15.51
N GLY A 525 -3.26 22.66 16.09
CA GLY A 525 -3.82 23.78 15.33
C GLY A 525 -5.03 23.40 14.48
N MET A 526 -5.73 22.33 14.84
CA MET A 526 -6.92 21.83 14.17
C MET A 526 -8.20 22.20 14.95
N PRO A 527 -9.28 22.62 14.27
CA PRO A 527 -10.58 22.78 14.91
C PRO A 527 -11.12 21.42 15.38
N TRP A 528 -11.67 21.39 16.60
CA TRP A 528 -12.37 20.23 17.16
C TRP A 528 -13.90 20.32 17.03
N GLU A 529 -14.42 21.43 16.48
CA GLU A 529 -15.84 21.64 16.21
C GLU A 529 -16.06 22.19 14.80
N GLY A 530 -17.23 21.87 14.22
CA GLY A 530 -17.63 22.35 12.91
C GLY A 530 -17.73 21.25 11.86
N ASN A 531 -18.11 21.64 10.64
CA ASN A 531 -18.16 20.76 9.48
C ASN A 531 -16.76 20.48 8.89
N ALA A 532 -16.69 19.74 7.79
CA ALA A 532 -15.44 19.43 7.10
C ALA A 532 -14.60 20.66 6.66
N ALA A 533 -15.22 21.84 6.53
CA ALA A 533 -14.54 23.10 6.24
C ALA A 533 -14.07 23.87 7.50
N GLY A 534 -14.36 23.37 8.69
CA GLY A 534 -14.06 24.04 9.97
C GLY A 534 -15.05 25.14 10.34
N LYS A 535 -16.29 25.10 9.84
CA LYS A 535 -17.33 26.09 10.17
C LYS A 535 -18.26 25.54 11.26
N SER A 536 -18.22 26.12 12.46
CA SER A 536 -19.13 25.74 13.57
C SER A 536 -20.42 26.58 13.61
N ASN A 537 -20.43 27.79 13.02
CA ASN A 537 -21.62 28.66 13.00
C ASN A 537 -22.64 28.32 11.89
N ASN A 538 -22.18 27.70 10.81
CA ASN A 538 -23.02 27.28 9.68
C ASN A 538 -22.46 25.99 9.06
N PHE A 539 -22.99 24.85 9.48
CA PHE A 539 -22.50 23.53 9.04
C PHE A 539 -22.75 23.23 7.55
N LEU A 540 -23.63 23.99 6.87
CA LEU A 540 -23.88 23.82 5.44
C LEU A 540 -22.98 24.70 4.55
N ASP A 541 -22.17 25.57 5.15
CA ASP A 541 -21.17 26.36 4.44
C ASP A 541 -19.85 25.58 4.34
N LEU A 542 -19.54 25.06 3.15
CA LEU A 542 -18.31 24.34 2.85
C LEU A 542 -17.24 25.22 2.19
N GLU A 543 -17.39 26.55 2.20
CA GLU A 543 -16.39 27.43 1.61
C GLU A 543 -15.01 27.24 2.29
N GLY A 544 -14.05 26.82 1.46
CA GLY A 544 -12.69 26.54 1.89
C GLY A 544 -12.49 25.16 2.50
N GLU A 545 -13.38 24.19 2.26
CA GLU A 545 -13.08 22.78 2.54
C GLU A 545 -11.82 22.30 1.79
N ASN A 546 -11.21 21.23 2.28
CA ASN A 546 -10.12 20.59 1.55
C ASN A 546 -10.72 19.78 0.39
N LEU A 547 -10.16 19.95 -0.81
CA LEU A 547 -10.65 19.33 -2.04
C LEU A 547 -9.50 18.61 -2.74
N GLN A 548 -9.84 17.58 -3.52
CA GLN A 548 -8.89 17.01 -4.46
C GLN A 548 -8.46 18.03 -5.52
N PRO A 549 -7.27 17.87 -6.14
CA PRO A 549 -6.91 18.66 -7.30
C PRO A 549 -7.97 18.55 -8.42
N PRO A 550 -8.19 19.60 -9.23
CA PRO A 550 -9.12 19.52 -10.35
C PRO A 550 -8.63 18.46 -11.36
N PRO A 551 -9.53 17.83 -12.14
CA PRO A 551 -9.14 16.88 -13.18
C PRO A 551 -8.25 17.54 -14.25
N LEU A 552 -7.54 16.72 -15.03
CA LEU A 552 -6.82 17.18 -16.21
C LEU A 552 -7.77 17.88 -17.19
N PRO A 553 -7.36 18.98 -17.84
CA PRO A 553 -8.21 19.66 -18.81
C PRO A 553 -8.44 18.78 -20.05
N ASP A 554 -9.66 18.77 -20.57
CA ASP A 554 -9.99 18.09 -21.82
C ASP A 554 -9.17 18.66 -23.00
N GLY A 555 -8.29 17.84 -23.56
CA GLY A 555 -7.50 18.17 -24.74
C GLY A 555 -6.40 19.22 -24.51
N PHE A 556 -5.98 19.90 -25.58
CA PHE A 556 -4.94 20.92 -25.46
C PHE A 556 -5.49 22.19 -24.83
N THR A 557 -4.76 22.77 -23.88
CA THR A 557 -5.04 24.15 -23.46
C THR A 557 -4.87 25.12 -24.64
N LEU A 558 -5.49 26.31 -24.58
CA LEU A 558 -5.28 27.34 -25.61
C LEU A 558 -3.79 27.63 -25.86
N LYS A 559 -2.98 27.62 -24.78
CA LYS A 559 -1.52 27.74 -24.87
C LYS A 559 -0.90 26.57 -25.65
N GLY A 560 -1.38 25.34 -25.40
CA GLY A 560 -0.99 24.15 -26.14
C GLY A 560 -1.32 24.24 -27.64
N TYR A 561 -2.52 24.69 -28.00
CA TYR A 561 -2.89 24.92 -29.40
C TYR A 561 -2.02 25.99 -30.07
N ILE A 562 -1.74 27.10 -29.38
CA ILE A 562 -0.86 28.16 -29.89
C ILE A 562 0.56 27.64 -30.09
N ALA A 563 1.09 26.87 -29.12
CA ALA A 563 2.42 26.29 -29.20
C ALA A 563 2.50 25.27 -30.35
N LEU A 564 1.52 24.39 -30.49
CA LEU A 564 1.44 23.43 -31.59
C LEU A 564 1.43 24.17 -32.94
N LEU A 565 0.55 25.17 -33.10
CA LEU A 565 0.47 25.99 -34.30
C LEU A 565 1.82 26.67 -34.63
N ALA A 566 2.46 27.29 -33.63
CA ALA A 566 3.75 27.94 -33.80
C ALA A 566 4.85 26.95 -34.23
N CYS A 567 4.94 25.80 -33.57
CA CYS A 567 5.88 24.75 -33.91
C CYS A 567 5.63 24.21 -35.33
N THR A 568 4.38 23.98 -35.71
CA THR A 568 4.02 23.55 -37.06
C THR A 568 4.41 24.60 -38.11
N LEU A 569 4.16 25.89 -37.85
CA LEU A 569 4.56 26.97 -38.76
C LEU A 569 6.07 27.07 -38.92
N ILE A 570 6.83 26.94 -37.82
CA ILE A 570 8.30 26.92 -37.85
C ILE A 570 8.81 25.71 -38.63
N ALA A 571 8.22 24.53 -38.42
CA ALA A 571 8.59 23.31 -39.16
C ALA A 571 8.30 23.46 -40.66
N LEU A 572 7.13 23.97 -41.03
CA LEU A 572 6.77 24.26 -42.43
C LEU A 572 7.70 25.30 -43.05
N TRP A 573 8.06 26.34 -42.31
CA TRP A 573 9.05 27.32 -42.75
C TRP A 573 10.44 26.69 -42.95
N GLY A 574 10.86 25.82 -42.04
CA GLY A 574 12.09 25.03 -42.19
C GLY A 574 12.09 24.19 -43.45
N LEU A 575 11.01 23.44 -43.70
CA LEU A 575 10.83 22.64 -44.92
C LEU A 575 10.83 23.50 -46.19
N PHE A 576 10.18 24.66 -46.17
CA PHE A 576 10.19 25.61 -47.29
C PHE A 576 11.60 26.12 -47.59
N ASN A 577 12.39 26.47 -46.57
CA ASN A 577 13.78 26.89 -46.78
C ASN A 577 14.64 25.75 -47.35
N ILE A 578 14.47 24.52 -46.86
CA ILE A 578 15.18 23.34 -47.41
C ILE A 578 14.83 23.16 -48.89
N TYR A 579 13.54 23.26 -49.25
CA TYR A 579 13.09 23.21 -50.64
C TYR A 579 13.74 24.32 -51.48
N GLU A 580 13.71 25.56 -51.00
CA GLU A 580 14.33 26.70 -51.68
C GLU A 580 15.83 26.52 -51.88
N PHE A 581 16.57 26.08 -50.86
CA PHE A 581 18.01 25.78 -50.98
C PHE A 581 18.27 24.62 -51.94
N GLY A 582 17.52 23.52 -51.83
CA GLY A 582 17.66 22.34 -52.69
C GLY A 582 17.29 22.60 -54.15
N MET A 583 16.35 23.51 -54.42
CA MET A 583 15.97 23.92 -55.77
C MET A 583 16.89 25.01 -56.35
N LYS A 584 17.49 25.87 -55.51
CA LYS A 584 18.42 26.92 -55.95
C LYS A 584 19.79 26.39 -56.37
N ASP A 585 20.18 25.20 -55.95
CA ASP A 585 21.48 24.60 -56.31
C ASP A 585 21.54 23.91 -57.68
N VAL A 586 20.51 24.03 -58.53
CA VAL A 586 20.56 23.52 -59.92
C VAL A 586 20.05 24.53 -60.94
N SER A 587 20.63 25.72 -60.95
CA SER A 587 20.53 26.62 -62.11
C SER A 587 21.84 27.33 -62.41
N ILE A 588 22.97 26.60 -62.44
CA ILE A 588 24.17 27.11 -63.12
C ILE A 588 23.85 27.04 -64.61
N THR A 589 23.70 28.18 -65.26
CA THR A 589 23.48 28.22 -66.71
C THR A 589 24.69 27.60 -67.43
N PRO A 590 24.53 26.96 -68.60
CA PRO A 590 25.66 26.40 -69.35
C PRO A 590 26.80 27.42 -69.57
N GLN A 591 26.46 28.71 -69.68
CA GLN A 591 27.41 29.82 -69.79
C GLN A 591 28.21 30.07 -68.50
N GLU A 592 27.58 29.99 -67.33
CA GLU A 592 28.28 30.15 -66.03
C GLU A 592 29.20 28.96 -65.73
N ARG A 593 28.78 27.74 -66.12
CA ARG A 593 29.62 26.54 -66.02
C ARG A 593 30.84 26.64 -66.94
N LEU A 594 30.65 27.02 -68.20
CA LEU A 594 31.76 27.27 -69.14
C LEU A 594 32.70 28.38 -68.62
N SER A 595 32.16 29.46 -68.04
CA SER A 595 32.99 30.54 -67.49
C SER A 595 33.87 30.08 -66.33
N THR A 596 33.35 29.21 -65.48
CA THR A 596 34.07 28.66 -64.31
C THR A 596 35.10 27.63 -64.76
N GLU A 597 34.74 26.71 -65.66
CA GLU A 597 35.67 25.72 -66.24
C GLU A 597 36.83 26.43 -66.97
N ARG A 598 36.56 27.48 -67.75
CA ARG A 598 37.62 28.31 -68.38
C ARG A 598 38.55 28.96 -67.35
N LYS A 599 38.00 29.54 -66.28
CA LYS A 599 38.80 30.20 -65.24
C LYS A 599 39.71 29.20 -64.52
N VAL A 600 39.22 27.99 -64.28
CA VAL A 600 40.01 26.89 -63.70
C VAL A 600 41.10 26.46 -64.68
N THR A 601 40.76 26.25 -65.95
CA THR A 601 41.73 25.75 -66.94
C THR A 601 42.87 26.74 -67.16
N ARG A 602 42.60 28.06 -67.20
CA ARG A 602 43.64 29.10 -67.27
C ARG A 602 44.59 29.08 -66.06
N LYS A 603 44.05 28.93 -64.84
CA LYS A 603 44.89 28.82 -63.64
C LYS A 603 45.80 27.59 -63.67
N TYR A 604 45.33 26.47 -64.20
CA TYR A 604 46.16 25.28 -64.37
C TYR A 604 47.27 25.49 -65.41
N ILE A 605 46.99 26.21 -66.50
CA ILE A 605 48.01 26.58 -67.48
C ILE A 605 49.10 27.43 -66.81
N GLU A 606 48.72 28.50 -66.10
CA GLU A 606 49.67 29.37 -65.39
C GLU A 606 50.51 28.58 -64.37
N ALA A 607 49.88 27.71 -63.57
CA ALA A 607 50.58 26.89 -62.59
C ALA A 607 51.53 25.86 -63.23
N LEU A 608 51.14 25.24 -64.35
CA LEU A 608 52.00 24.28 -65.07
C LEU A 608 53.15 24.98 -65.78
N GLU A 609 52.95 26.19 -66.32
CA GLU A 609 54.04 27.02 -66.89
C GLU A 609 55.04 27.44 -65.79
N GLU A 610 54.56 27.87 -64.63
CA GLU A 610 55.40 28.20 -63.48
C GLU A 610 56.16 26.99 -62.96
N LEU A 611 55.48 25.84 -62.84
CA LEU A 611 56.10 24.58 -62.43
C LEU A 611 57.19 24.17 -63.41
N LYS A 612 56.90 24.18 -64.72
CA LYS A 612 57.88 23.87 -65.77
C LYS A 612 59.12 24.75 -65.67
N ASN A 613 58.93 26.07 -65.56
CA ASN A 613 60.04 27.02 -65.47
C ASN A 613 60.89 26.79 -64.21
N THR A 614 60.23 26.48 -63.09
CA THR A 614 60.90 26.20 -61.82
C THR A 614 61.67 24.86 -61.88
N SER A 615 61.08 23.82 -62.48
CA SER A 615 61.69 22.51 -62.67
C SER A 615 62.93 22.57 -63.57
N ILE A 616 62.90 23.38 -64.65
CA ILE A 616 64.07 23.64 -65.51
C ILE A 616 65.19 24.32 -64.70
N LEU A 617 64.88 25.34 -63.90
CA LEU A 617 65.88 26.05 -63.09
C LEU A 617 66.50 25.16 -62.00
N LYS A 618 65.75 24.18 -61.49
CA LYS A 618 66.21 23.23 -60.46
C LYS A 618 66.97 22.03 -61.03
N GLY A 619 67.06 21.88 -62.36
CA GLY A 619 67.79 20.80 -63.01
C GLY A 619 67.13 19.43 -62.90
N GLU A 620 65.78 19.38 -62.89
CA GLU A 620 65.02 18.12 -62.89
C GLU A 620 65.18 17.37 -64.23
N SER A 621 64.83 16.08 -64.27
CA SER A 621 65.09 15.22 -65.43
C SER A 621 64.28 15.64 -66.67
N GLU A 622 64.84 15.44 -67.87
CA GLU A 622 64.14 15.73 -69.14
C GLU A 622 62.81 14.97 -69.27
N GLU A 623 62.72 13.75 -68.73
CA GLU A 623 61.50 12.95 -68.74
C GLU A 623 60.38 13.63 -67.94
N PHE A 624 60.69 14.20 -66.78
CA PHE A 624 59.73 14.92 -65.96
C PHE A 624 59.28 16.24 -66.58
N ILE A 625 60.21 16.99 -67.19
CA ILE A 625 59.88 18.24 -67.91
C ILE A 625 58.97 17.94 -69.11
N ASN A 626 59.21 16.84 -69.83
CA ASN A 626 58.37 16.40 -70.94
C ASN A 626 56.97 15.97 -70.49
N GLU A 627 56.83 15.39 -69.30
CA GLU A 627 55.53 15.03 -68.73
C GLU A 627 54.71 16.28 -68.37
N ILE A 628 55.34 17.29 -67.75
CA ILE A 628 54.72 18.60 -67.51
C ILE A 628 54.31 19.26 -68.83
N ASP A 629 55.16 19.20 -69.86
CA ASP A 629 54.84 19.76 -71.18
C ASP A 629 53.64 19.07 -71.84
N ASN A 630 53.56 17.74 -71.76
CA ASN A 630 52.42 17.00 -72.27
C ASN A 630 51.12 17.40 -71.54
N LEU A 631 51.16 17.51 -70.21
CA LEU A 631 50.01 17.97 -69.43
C LEU A 631 49.62 19.40 -69.78
N LEU A 632 50.59 20.30 -69.90
CA LEU A 632 50.37 21.69 -70.30
C LEU A 632 49.69 21.77 -71.68
N GLN A 633 50.15 20.99 -72.67
CA GLN A 633 49.53 20.95 -74.00
C GLN A 633 48.09 20.39 -73.96
N GLN A 634 47.84 19.37 -73.14
CA GLN A 634 46.49 18.83 -72.97
C GLN A 634 45.54 19.88 -72.37
N VAL A 635 45.97 20.57 -71.31
CA VAL A 635 45.18 21.59 -70.63
C VAL A 635 44.95 22.81 -71.53
N ILE A 636 45.95 23.24 -72.33
CA ILE A 636 45.80 24.28 -73.35
C ILE A 636 44.77 23.88 -74.41
N SER A 637 44.82 22.63 -74.89
CA SER A 637 43.86 22.10 -75.87
C SER A 637 42.42 22.09 -75.32
N ILE A 638 42.25 21.70 -74.05
CA ILE A 638 40.95 21.75 -73.36
C ILE A 638 40.47 23.19 -73.25
N ASN A 639 41.32 24.13 -72.80
CA ASN A 639 40.96 25.54 -72.68
C ASN A 639 40.52 26.14 -74.04
N LYS A 640 41.19 25.77 -75.13
CA LYS A 640 40.84 26.21 -76.49
C LYS A 640 39.52 25.63 -76.98
N ARG A 641 39.20 24.38 -76.63
CA ARG A 641 37.88 23.78 -76.90
C ARG A 641 36.79 24.47 -76.10
N LEU A 642 37.06 24.82 -74.84
CA LEU A 642 36.13 25.59 -74.01
C LEU A 642 35.87 26.99 -74.55
N ASP A 643 36.83 27.63 -75.25
CA ASP A 643 36.64 28.93 -75.92
C ASP A 643 35.78 28.84 -77.20
N GLN A 644 35.65 27.65 -77.80
CA GLN A 644 34.84 27.40 -79.00
C GLN A 644 33.38 27.02 -78.71
N LEU A 645 33.13 26.52 -77.49
CA LEU A 645 31.81 26.26 -76.91
C LEU A 645 31.25 27.52 -76.26
#